data_AF-A0A8C3MMJ2-F1
#
_entry.id   AF-A0A8C3MMJ2-F1
#
_cell.length_a   1.000
_cell.length_b   1.000
_cell.length_c   1.000
_cell.angle_alpha   90.00
_cell.angle_beta   90.00
_cell.angle_gamma   90.00
#
_symmetry.space_group_name_H-M   'P 1'
#
loop_
_entity.id
_entity.type
_entity.pdbx_description
1 polymer ?
#
loop_
_entity_poly.entity_id
_entity_poly.type
_entity_poly.pdbx_seq_one_letter_code
_entity_poly.pdbx_strand_id
1 'polypeptide(L)'
;METLESELTCPICLELFEDPLLLPCAHSLCFSCAHRILVSSCSSSESIEPITAFQCPTCRYVISLNHRGLEGLKRNVTLQNIIDRFQKASLSGPNSPSESRRERTYRNSPTMSVAGERIACQFCEQDPPRDAVKTCITCEVSYCDRCLRATHPNKKPFTSHRLVEPVPEAHFRGLTCLEHENEKVNMYCVADDQLICALCKLVGRHRDHQVASLSDRFEKLKQTLETNLTNLVKRNSELENQMAKLIQICQQVEVNTAMHEAKLMEECDELMEIIRQRKQVIAVKIKETKVMKLRKLAQQVANCRQCLERSTVLINQAEHILKENDHARFLQTARNVAERVAMATASSQVLIPDINFNDAFENFALDFSREKKLLEGLDYLTAPNPPSVREELCTASHDTITVHWMSEDEFSVSSYELQYTIFTGQANFISLYNSMDSWMIVPNIKQNHYTVHGLQSGTRYIFLVKAINQAGSRNSEPARLKTNSQPFKLDPKMAHKKLKISNDGLQMEKDESSLKKSHTPERFSGTGCYGAAGNIFIDSGCHYWEVVVGSSTWYAIGVAYKSAPKNEWIGKNSSSWVFSRCNNNFVVRHNNKEMLVEVHPQMKRLGVLLDYDNNALSFYDPANSLHLHTFEVSFILPVCPTFTIWNKSLMILSGLPAPDFIDYPEQQECNCRPQESPYVSGMKACH
;
A
#
# COMPACT_ATOMS: atom_id res chain seq x y z
N MET A 1 -0.82 34.25 -13.40
CA MET A 1 -1.72 34.75 -14.47
C MET A 1 -2.07 33.61 -15.44
N GLU A 2 -1.13 32.70 -15.72
CA GLU A 2 -1.33 31.48 -16.55
C GLU A 2 -2.43 30.51 -16.05
N THR A 3 -2.77 30.52 -14.76
CA THR A 3 -3.79 29.60 -14.19
C THR A 3 -5.24 30.01 -14.45
N LEU A 4 -5.51 31.31 -14.68
CA LEU A 4 -6.88 31.81 -14.87
C LEU A 4 -7.29 31.77 -16.35
N GLU A 5 -6.33 31.95 -17.26
CA GLU A 5 -6.57 31.91 -18.69
C GLU A 5 -7.00 30.51 -19.14
N SER A 6 -6.36 29.45 -18.61
CA SER A 6 -6.75 28.06 -18.89
C SER A 6 -8.19 27.75 -18.45
N GLU A 7 -8.66 28.29 -17.32
CA GLU A 7 -10.04 28.14 -16.84
C GLU A 7 -11.09 28.85 -17.72
N LEU A 8 -10.68 29.82 -18.54
CA LEU A 8 -11.54 30.59 -19.44
C LEU A 8 -11.46 30.13 -20.91
N THR A 9 -10.78 29.02 -21.17
CA THR A 9 -10.62 28.47 -22.52
C THR A 9 -11.61 27.36 -22.84
N CYS A 10 -12.08 27.32 -24.08
CA CYS A 10 -12.94 26.28 -24.57
C CYS A 10 -12.14 24.99 -24.84
N PRO A 11 -12.58 23.82 -24.36
CA PRO A 11 -11.85 22.56 -24.53
C PRO A 11 -11.80 22.04 -25.98
N ILE A 12 -12.45 22.72 -26.93
CA ILE A 12 -12.51 22.33 -28.34
C ILE A 12 -11.65 23.23 -29.22
N CYS A 13 -11.82 24.55 -29.16
CA CYS A 13 -10.99 25.48 -29.94
C CYS A 13 -9.70 25.88 -29.22
N LEU A 14 -9.58 25.60 -27.92
CA LEU A 14 -8.46 26.00 -27.05
C LEU A 14 -8.24 27.52 -26.99
N GLU A 15 -9.24 28.30 -27.38
CA GLU A 15 -9.28 29.76 -27.29
C GLU A 15 -10.26 30.18 -26.18
N LEU A 16 -10.22 31.45 -25.77
CA LEU A 16 -11.21 32.02 -24.86
C LEU A 16 -12.64 31.77 -25.38
N PHE A 17 -13.59 31.47 -24.50
CA PHE A 17 -14.94 31.18 -24.96
C PHE A 17 -15.58 32.35 -25.74
N GLU A 18 -16.17 32.02 -26.89
CA GLU A 18 -16.94 32.92 -27.73
C GLU A 18 -18.38 32.39 -27.85
N ASP A 19 -19.36 33.19 -27.43
CA ASP A 19 -20.78 32.81 -27.27
C ASP A 19 -20.94 31.46 -26.52
N PRO A 20 -20.53 31.40 -25.23
CA PRO A 20 -20.56 30.16 -24.46
C PRO A 20 -21.98 29.67 -24.23
N LEU A 21 -22.28 28.45 -24.66
CA LEU A 21 -23.49 27.70 -24.33
C LEU A 21 -23.31 26.93 -23.02
N LEU A 22 -24.30 27.03 -22.12
CA LEU A 22 -24.37 26.23 -20.89
C LEU A 22 -25.09 24.90 -21.18
N LEU A 23 -24.36 23.79 -21.02
CA LEU A 23 -24.89 22.45 -21.21
C LEU A 23 -25.67 21.96 -19.97
N PRO A 24 -26.62 21.03 -20.12
CA PRO A 24 -27.28 20.34 -19.01
C PRO A 24 -26.35 19.72 -17.94
N CYS A 25 -25.12 19.36 -18.33
CA CYS A 25 -24.09 18.88 -17.41
C CYS A 25 -23.28 20.00 -16.72
N ALA A 26 -23.74 21.25 -16.81
CA ALA A 26 -23.12 22.48 -16.30
C ALA A 26 -21.77 22.89 -16.92
N HIS A 27 -21.23 22.11 -17.86
CA HIS A 27 -20.07 22.54 -18.66
C HIS A 27 -20.46 23.56 -19.74
N SER A 28 -19.49 24.33 -20.22
CA SER A 28 -19.69 25.31 -21.29
C SER A 28 -18.90 24.95 -22.55
N LEU A 29 -19.43 25.32 -23.72
CA LEU A 29 -18.78 25.23 -25.04
C LEU A 29 -19.11 26.47 -25.86
N CYS A 30 -18.21 26.92 -26.73
CA CYS A 30 -18.56 27.94 -27.72
C CYS A 30 -19.70 27.43 -28.62
N PHE A 31 -20.64 28.30 -29.00
CA PHE A 31 -21.74 27.95 -29.91
C PHE A 31 -21.23 27.26 -31.18
N SER A 32 -20.18 27.81 -31.80
CA SER A 32 -19.54 27.27 -33.01
C SER A 32 -18.88 25.90 -32.80
N CYS A 33 -18.39 25.63 -31.60
CA CYS A 33 -17.78 24.35 -31.24
C CYS A 33 -18.85 23.28 -31.00
N ALA A 34 -19.94 23.61 -30.31
CA ALA A 34 -21.08 22.71 -30.15
C ALA A 34 -21.72 22.37 -31.50
N HIS A 35 -21.84 23.35 -32.39
CA HIS A 35 -22.32 23.15 -33.76
C HIS A 35 -21.42 22.21 -34.56
N ARG A 36 -20.09 22.37 -34.49
CA ARG A 36 -19.14 21.47 -35.16
C ARG A 36 -19.23 20.04 -34.66
N ILE A 37 -19.40 19.82 -33.36
CA ILE A 37 -19.59 18.48 -32.79
C ILE A 37 -20.89 17.85 -33.34
N LEU A 38 -21.98 18.61 -33.33
CA LEU A 38 -23.28 18.14 -33.81
C LEU A 38 -23.24 17.74 -35.30
N VAL A 39 -22.56 18.53 -36.15
CA VAL A 39 -22.42 18.25 -37.59
C VAL A 39 -21.44 17.10 -37.88
N SER A 40 -20.35 16.99 -37.12
CA SER A 40 -19.34 15.91 -37.28
C SER A 40 -19.92 14.51 -36.98
N SER A 41 -20.93 14.46 -36.11
CA SER A 41 -21.67 13.24 -35.75
C SER A 41 -22.47 12.61 -36.91
N CYS A 42 -22.50 13.26 -38.08
CA CYS A 42 -23.36 12.95 -39.23
C CYS A 42 -22.70 12.07 -40.33
N SER A 43 -21.62 11.33 -40.01
CA SER A 43 -20.80 10.59 -41.00
C SER A 43 -21.11 9.09 -41.13
N SER A 44 -22.34 8.66 -40.84
CA SER A 44 -22.82 7.32 -41.20
C SER A 44 -24.16 7.41 -41.94
N SER A 45 -24.12 6.97 -43.20
CA SER A 45 -25.22 6.90 -44.16
C SER A 45 -26.42 6.10 -43.64
N GLU A 46 -27.58 6.74 -43.49
CA GLU A 46 -28.91 6.36 -44.01
C GLU A 46 -30.03 7.19 -43.36
N SER A 47 -30.90 7.78 -44.20
CA SER A 47 -32.16 8.50 -43.88
C SER A 47 -32.10 9.75 -42.97
N ILE A 48 -32.82 10.79 -43.39
CA ILE A 48 -32.89 12.12 -42.78
C ILE A 48 -33.77 12.05 -41.52
N GLU A 49 -33.18 11.79 -40.35
CA GLU A 49 -33.74 12.21 -39.06
C GLU A 49 -32.87 13.33 -38.46
N PRO A 50 -33.45 14.39 -37.88
CA PRO A 50 -32.66 15.45 -37.25
C PRO A 50 -31.91 14.87 -36.04
N ILE A 51 -30.58 14.96 -36.05
CA ILE A 51 -29.73 14.52 -34.94
C ILE A 51 -30.16 15.26 -33.66
N THR A 52 -30.70 14.52 -32.70
CA THR A 52 -31.23 15.07 -31.45
C THR A 52 -30.25 14.98 -30.29
N ALA A 53 -28.98 14.56 -30.46
CA ALA A 53 -28.04 14.51 -29.34
C ALA A 53 -26.55 14.58 -29.70
N PHE A 54 -25.71 15.03 -28.76
CA PHE A 54 -24.24 14.95 -28.83
C PHE A 54 -23.61 14.71 -27.44
N GLN A 55 -22.36 14.24 -27.36
CA GLN A 55 -21.67 14.03 -26.08
C GLN A 55 -20.84 15.26 -25.67
N CYS A 56 -20.94 15.65 -24.39
CA CYS A 56 -20.07 16.67 -23.81
C CYS A 56 -18.60 16.22 -23.85
N PRO A 57 -17.67 16.99 -24.40
CA PRO A 57 -16.25 16.62 -24.48
C PRO A 57 -15.57 16.58 -23.11
N THR A 58 -16.07 17.33 -22.13
CA THR A 58 -15.49 17.44 -20.79
C THR A 58 -15.85 16.25 -19.89
N CYS A 59 -17.13 15.85 -19.88
CA CYS A 59 -17.61 14.80 -18.96
C CYS A 59 -18.31 13.63 -19.65
N ARG A 60 -18.33 13.59 -20.99
CA ARG A 60 -18.96 12.56 -21.83
C ARG A 60 -20.48 12.39 -21.66
N TYR A 61 -21.13 13.27 -20.89
CA TYR A 61 -22.58 13.28 -20.72
C TYR A 61 -23.31 13.53 -22.04
N VAL A 62 -24.36 12.75 -22.33
CA VAL A 62 -25.15 12.85 -23.57
C VAL A 62 -26.15 14.01 -23.45
N ILE A 63 -25.99 15.01 -24.31
CA ILE A 63 -26.84 16.19 -24.41
C ILE A 63 -27.91 15.94 -25.45
N SER A 64 -29.16 15.79 -25.01
CA SER A 64 -30.32 15.68 -25.92
C SER A 64 -30.89 17.07 -26.23
N LEU A 65 -31.16 17.33 -27.51
CA LEU A 65 -31.65 18.56 -28.11
C LEU A 65 -33.10 18.38 -28.54
N ASN A 66 -33.90 19.43 -28.37
CA ASN A 66 -35.29 19.47 -28.81
C ASN A 66 -35.41 19.96 -30.27
N HIS A 67 -36.64 20.20 -30.73
CA HIS A 67 -36.92 20.73 -32.08
C HIS A 67 -36.25 22.08 -32.40
N ARG A 68 -35.71 22.79 -31.41
CA ARG A 68 -34.97 24.06 -31.58
C ARG A 68 -33.46 23.87 -31.68
N GLY A 69 -32.96 22.63 -31.64
CA GLY A 69 -31.53 22.33 -31.75
C GLY A 69 -30.68 23.04 -30.71
N LEU A 70 -29.51 23.53 -31.11
CA LEU A 70 -28.58 24.26 -30.24
C LEU A 70 -29.11 25.61 -29.77
N GLU A 71 -30.04 26.23 -30.50
CA GLU A 71 -30.68 27.50 -30.08
C GLU A 71 -31.58 27.32 -28.85
N GLY A 72 -31.97 26.07 -28.54
CA GLY A 72 -32.69 25.73 -27.31
C GLY A 72 -31.83 25.72 -26.05
N LEU A 73 -30.51 25.77 -26.16
CA LEU A 73 -29.59 25.80 -25.03
C LEU A 73 -29.38 27.24 -24.51
N LYS A 74 -29.24 27.39 -23.19
CA LYS A 74 -29.04 28.70 -22.58
C LYS A 74 -27.61 29.19 -22.79
N ARG A 75 -27.43 30.49 -23.05
CA ARG A 75 -26.12 31.15 -23.05
C ARG A 75 -25.59 31.34 -21.63
N ASN A 76 -24.31 31.08 -21.41
CA ASN A 76 -23.61 31.31 -20.15
C ASN A 76 -23.12 32.76 -20.07
N VAL A 77 -24.05 33.69 -19.81
CA VAL A 77 -23.77 35.13 -19.76
C VAL A 77 -22.77 35.48 -18.66
N THR A 78 -22.72 34.71 -17.56
CA THR A 78 -21.75 34.92 -16.49
C THR A 78 -20.33 34.68 -16.96
N LEU A 79 -20.09 33.58 -17.67
CA LEU A 79 -18.78 33.26 -18.25
C LEU A 79 -18.37 34.31 -19.29
N GLN A 80 -19.30 34.74 -20.15
CA GLN A 80 -19.06 35.83 -21.11
C GLN A 80 -18.63 37.13 -20.39
N ASN A 81 -19.32 37.52 -19.31
CA ASN A 81 -18.97 38.71 -18.54
C ASN A 81 -17.59 38.62 -17.86
N ILE A 82 -17.16 37.42 -17.45
CA ILE A 82 -15.83 37.19 -16.86
C ILE A 82 -14.76 37.35 -17.94
N ILE A 83 -14.98 36.78 -19.12
CA ILE A 83 -14.07 36.89 -20.28
C ILE A 83 -13.94 38.36 -20.71
N ASP A 84 -15.06 39.10 -20.82
CA ASP A 84 -15.04 40.52 -21.17
C ASP A 84 -14.23 41.35 -20.17
N ARG A 85 -14.31 41.03 -18.86
CA ARG A 85 -13.52 41.71 -17.82
C ARG A 85 -12.05 41.33 -17.89
N PHE A 86 -11.75 40.05 -18.11
CA PHE A 86 -10.39 39.55 -18.29
C PHE A 86 -9.71 40.24 -19.48
N GLN A 87 -10.38 40.30 -20.63
CA GLN A 87 -9.88 40.99 -21.83
C GLN A 87 -9.65 42.48 -21.59
N LYS A 88 -10.55 43.17 -20.87
CA LYS A 88 -10.37 44.59 -20.50
C LYS A 88 -9.19 44.82 -19.55
N ALA A 89 -8.97 43.92 -18.59
CA ALA A 89 -7.84 44.00 -17.67
C ALA A 89 -6.51 43.73 -18.40
N SER A 90 -6.47 42.76 -19.33
CA SER A 90 -5.28 42.43 -20.12
C SER A 90 -4.89 43.52 -21.12
N LEU A 91 -5.83 44.34 -21.60
CA LEU A 91 -5.56 45.50 -22.46
C LEU A 91 -5.09 46.76 -21.69
N SER A 92 -5.12 46.73 -20.36
CA SER A 92 -4.72 47.85 -19.49
C SER A 92 -3.27 47.69 -18.99
N GLY A 93 -2.29 47.86 -19.88
CA GLY A 93 -0.87 47.82 -19.53
C GLY A 93 -0.33 49.12 -18.87
N PRO A 94 0.83 49.10 -18.19
CA PRO A 94 1.25 50.12 -17.21
C PRO A 94 1.76 51.47 -17.74
N ASN A 95 1.49 51.90 -18.98
CA ASN A 95 2.04 53.15 -19.53
C ASN A 95 1.00 54.09 -20.18
N SER A 96 0.56 55.06 -19.35
CA SER A 96 0.15 56.46 -19.65
C SER A 96 -1.19 56.77 -20.34
N PRO A 97 -1.76 57.98 -20.16
CA PRO A 97 -1.74 58.89 -19.01
C PRO A 97 -3.16 59.18 -18.48
N SER A 98 -3.20 59.81 -17.30
CA SER A 98 -4.39 60.37 -16.67
C SER A 98 -5.15 61.35 -17.58
N GLU A 99 -6.44 61.10 -17.83
CA GLU A 99 -7.38 62.15 -18.21
C GLU A 99 -8.64 62.15 -17.33
N SER A 100 -8.72 63.22 -16.55
CA SER A 100 -9.88 64.04 -16.21
C SER A 100 -11.30 63.52 -16.47
N ARG A 101 -12.10 63.62 -15.38
CA ARG A 101 -13.54 63.93 -15.39
C ARG A 101 -13.92 64.84 -16.58
N ARG A 102 -14.78 64.36 -17.47
CA ARG A 102 -15.97 65.08 -17.96
C ARG A 102 -16.89 64.18 -18.80
N GLU A 103 -18.12 64.09 -18.32
CA GLU A 103 -19.40 63.97 -19.04
C GLU A 103 -19.45 63.28 -20.40
N ARG A 104 -20.14 62.12 -20.43
CA ARG A 104 -20.94 61.72 -21.58
C ARG A 104 -22.25 61.06 -21.12
N THR A 105 -23.31 61.86 -21.22
CA THR A 105 -24.64 61.51 -21.74
C THR A 105 -24.93 60.01 -21.87
N TYR A 106 -25.69 59.49 -20.92
CA TYR A 106 -26.38 58.21 -21.06
C TYR A 106 -27.36 58.28 -22.23
N ARG A 107 -26.98 57.68 -23.35
CA ARG A 107 -27.91 57.23 -24.38
C ARG A 107 -28.50 55.92 -23.86
N ASN A 108 -29.66 56.01 -23.22
CA ASN A 108 -30.43 54.86 -22.80
C ASN A 108 -30.82 54.01 -24.02
N SER A 109 -30.37 52.77 -24.05
CA SER A 109 -31.10 51.65 -24.63
C SER A 109 -30.76 50.37 -23.85
N PRO A 110 -31.74 49.48 -23.65
CA PRO A 110 -32.02 48.96 -22.33
C PRO A 110 -31.30 47.65 -22.03
N THR A 111 -30.79 47.58 -20.81
CA THR A 111 -30.49 46.35 -20.09
C THR A 111 -31.76 45.52 -19.92
N MET A 112 -31.82 44.32 -20.51
CA MET A 112 -32.78 43.29 -20.12
C MET A 112 -32.28 42.59 -18.86
N SER A 113 -32.37 43.28 -17.72
CA SER A 113 -32.58 42.59 -16.46
C SER A 113 -34.00 42.03 -16.48
N VAL A 114 -34.18 40.78 -16.05
CA VAL A 114 -35.50 40.24 -15.73
C VAL A 114 -36.00 40.96 -14.48
N ALA A 115 -36.42 42.21 -14.66
CA ALA A 115 -37.41 42.84 -13.80
C ALA A 115 -38.70 42.03 -14.02
N GLY A 116 -39.33 41.57 -12.94
CA GLY A 116 -40.67 41.00 -13.04
C GLY A 116 -41.53 41.95 -13.87
N GLU A 117 -42.16 41.43 -14.92
CA GLU A 117 -43.04 42.20 -15.79
C GLU A 117 -43.99 43.03 -14.93
N ARG A 118 -43.90 44.36 -15.00
CA ARG A 118 -44.82 45.23 -14.29
C ARG A 118 -46.17 45.13 -14.98
N ILE A 119 -47.10 44.44 -14.35
CA ILE A 119 -48.44 44.22 -14.89
C ILE A 119 -49.25 45.48 -14.69
N ALA A 120 -49.69 46.10 -15.78
CA ALA A 120 -50.48 47.32 -15.72
C ALA A 120 -51.94 47.03 -15.32
N CYS A 121 -52.57 48.01 -14.67
CA CYS A 121 -54.00 47.95 -14.39
C CYS A 121 -54.82 48.14 -15.67
N GLN A 122 -55.68 47.17 -15.96
CA GLN A 122 -56.54 47.17 -17.16
C GLN A 122 -57.81 48.02 -17.01
N PHE A 123 -58.02 48.63 -15.84
CA PHE A 123 -59.22 49.40 -15.50
C PHE A 123 -58.92 50.89 -15.24
N CYS A 124 -57.67 51.31 -15.44
CA CYS A 124 -57.26 52.71 -15.30
C CYS A 124 -57.60 53.51 -16.55
N GLU A 125 -58.28 54.64 -16.38
CA GLU A 125 -58.53 55.62 -17.45
C GLU A 125 -57.33 56.60 -17.67
N GLN A 126 -56.23 56.43 -16.93
CA GLN A 126 -55.01 57.27 -17.02
C GLN A 126 -53.99 56.62 -17.95
N ASP A 127 -53.32 57.41 -18.81
CA ASP A 127 -52.24 56.97 -19.70
C ASP A 127 -50.88 57.56 -19.25
N PRO A 128 -49.87 56.73 -18.88
CA PRO A 128 -49.92 55.27 -18.83
C PRO A 128 -50.70 54.73 -17.61
N PRO A 129 -51.34 53.55 -17.74
CA PRO A 129 -52.07 52.92 -16.65
C PRO A 129 -51.15 52.58 -15.48
N ARG A 130 -51.67 52.74 -14.25
CA ARG A 130 -50.92 52.44 -13.01
C ARG A 130 -50.62 50.96 -12.88
N ASP A 131 -49.52 50.63 -12.20
CA ASP A 131 -49.16 49.26 -11.85
C ASP A 131 -50.29 48.57 -11.05
N ALA A 132 -50.60 47.34 -11.45
CA ALA A 132 -51.54 46.49 -10.75
C ALA A 132 -50.92 46.01 -9.42
N VAL A 133 -51.72 46.01 -8.36
CA VAL A 133 -51.32 45.53 -7.03
C VAL A 133 -51.91 44.17 -6.70
N LYS A 134 -53.04 43.83 -7.34
CA LYS A 134 -53.71 42.54 -7.21
C LYS A 134 -54.35 42.17 -8.52
N THR A 135 -54.37 40.88 -8.80
CA THR A 135 -55.24 40.32 -9.83
C THR A 135 -56.42 39.63 -9.19
N CYS A 136 -57.64 39.94 -9.68
CA CYS A 136 -58.80 39.13 -9.35
C CYS A 136 -58.86 37.94 -10.30
N ILE A 137 -58.61 36.73 -9.81
CA ILE A 137 -58.71 35.52 -10.66
C ILE A 137 -60.17 35.18 -11.01
N THR A 138 -61.14 35.76 -10.30
CA THR A 138 -62.57 35.58 -10.58
C THR A 138 -63.05 36.48 -11.72
N CYS A 139 -62.46 37.68 -11.85
CA CYS A 139 -62.75 38.61 -12.95
C CYS A 139 -61.73 38.53 -14.09
N GLU A 140 -60.63 37.78 -13.91
CA GLU A 140 -59.49 37.70 -14.84
C GLU A 140 -58.86 39.07 -15.18
N VAL A 141 -58.91 40.01 -14.23
CA VAL A 141 -58.48 41.41 -14.44
C VAL A 141 -57.53 41.86 -13.34
N SER A 142 -56.45 42.51 -13.76
CA SER A 142 -55.43 43.13 -12.91
C SER A 142 -55.79 44.57 -12.55
N TYR A 143 -55.83 44.86 -11.25
CA TYR A 143 -56.24 46.15 -10.72
C TYR A 143 -55.12 46.85 -9.97
N CYS A 144 -54.93 48.14 -10.22
CA CYS A 144 -54.20 49.01 -9.30
C CYS A 144 -55.05 49.19 -8.04
N ASP A 145 -54.41 49.61 -6.95
CA ASP A 145 -55.07 49.72 -5.65
C ASP A 145 -56.34 50.60 -5.68
N ARG A 146 -56.33 51.69 -6.46
CA ARG A 146 -57.49 52.57 -6.64
C ARG A 146 -58.64 51.88 -7.37
N CYS A 147 -58.36 51.26 -8.51
CA CYS A 147 -59.40 50.59 -9.32
C CYS A 147 -59.91 49.32 -8.63
N LEU A 148 -59.06 48.64 -7.85
CA LEU A 148 -59.45 47.50 -7.04
C LEU A 148 -60.49 47.91 -6.00
N ARG A 149 -60.24 48.99 -5.24
CA ARG A 149 -61.20 49.48 -4.22
C ARG A 149 -62.51 49.98 -4.84
N ALA A 150 -62.45 50.50 -6.06
CA ALA A 150 -63.64 50.99 -6.78
C ALA A 150 -64.51 49.84 -7.34
N THR A 151 -63.89 48.78 -7.87
CA THR A 151 -64.58 47.64 -8.51
C THR A 151 -64.87 46.48 -7.55
N HIS A 152 -64.06 46.33 -6.50
CA HIS A 152 -64.20 45.34 -5.44
C HIS A 152 -64.28 46.03 -4.06
N PRO A 153 -65.31 46.87 -3.81
CA PRO A 153 -65.56 47.40 -2.47
C PRO A 153 -65.87 46.23 -1.53
N ASN A 154 -65.52 46.35 -0.25
CA ASN A 154 -65.63 45.29 0.76
C ASN A 154 -67.10 45.03 1.19
N LYS A 155 -67.98 44.78 0.23
CA LYS A 155 -69.43 44.53 0.33
C LYS A 155 -69.82 43.44 -0.67
N LYS A 156 -70.82 42.62 -0.33
CA LYS A 156 -71.36 41.61 -1.25
C LYS A 156 -71.88 42.28 -2.53
N PRO A 157 -71.68 41.69 -3.73
CA PRO A 157 -71.24 40.31 -3.97
C PRO A 157 -69.71 40.10 -4.05
N PHE A 158 -68.89 41.15 -4.11
CA PHE A 158 -67.47 41.06 -4.49
C PHE A 158 -66.54 40.49 -3.42
N THR A 159 -67.03 40.22 -2.21
CA THR A 159 -66.25 39.55 -1.14
C THR A 159 -65.95 38.08 -1.45
N SER A 160 -66.61 37.46 -2.44
CA SER A 160 -66.33 36.08 -2.87
C SER A 160 -65.29 35.98 -3.99
N HIS A 161 -64.75 37.11 -4.47
CA HIS A 161 -63.75 37.13 -5.52
C HIS A 161 -62.35 36.88 -4.96
N ARG A 162 -61.58 35.99 -5.58
CA ARG A 162 -60.23 35.63 -5.09
C ARG A 162 -59.17 36.56 -5.71
N LEU A 163 -58.44 37.26 -4.84
CA LEU A 163 -57.37 38.21 -5.22
C LEU A 163 -55.98 37.60 -4.91
N VAL A 164 -55.08 37.61 -5.90
CA VAL A 164 -53.69 37.13 -5.79
C VAL A 164 -52.71 38.24 -6.16
N GLU A 165 -51.41 38.01 -6.02
CA GLU A 165 -50.38 38.94 -6.53
C GLU A 165 -50.55 39.17 -8.04
N PRO A 166 -50.10 40.30 -8.59
CA PRO A 166 -50.20 40.59 -10.02
C PRO A 166 -49.59 39.43 -10.84
N VAL A 167 -50.38 38.79 -11.69
CA VAL A 167 -49.91 37.72 -12.59
C VAL A 167 -50.12 38.17 -14.04
N PRO A 168 -49.18 37.92 -14.98
CA PRO A 168 -49.38 38.30 -16.37
C PRO A 168 -50.60 37.58 -16.96
N GLU A 169 -51.30 38.19 -17.92
CA GLU A 169 -52.52 37.64 -18.54
C GLU A 169 -52.39 36.18 -18.99
N ALA A 170 -51.18 35.78 -19.41
CA ALA A 170 -50.83 34.43 -19.83
C ALA A 170 -50.98 33.36 -18.73
N HIS A 171 -50.97 33.72 -17.45
CA HIS A 171 -51.06 32.76 -16.34
C HIS A 171 -52.51 32.49 -15.88
N PHE A 172 -53.53 33.25 -16.33
CA PHE A 172 -54.93 33.01 -15.92
C PHE A 172 -55.59 31.84 -16.65
N ARG A 173 -55.21 31.59 -17.90
CA ARG A 173 -55.83 30.52 -18.71
C ARG A 173 -55.41 29.11 -18.31
N GLY A 174 -54.43 28.96 -17.42
CA GLY A 174 -53.75 27.69 -17.19
C GLY A 174 -52.94 27.28 -18.43
N LEU A 175 -52.12 26.24 -18.31
CA LEU A 175 -51.42 25.69 -19.46
C LEU A 175 -52.46 25.14 -20.45
N THR A 176 -52.47 25.67 -21.67
CA THR A 176 -53.28 25.14 -22.77
C THR A 176 -52.50 24.10 -23.55
N CYS A 177 -53.22 23.19 -24.18
CA CYS A 177 -52.60 22.13 -24.96
C CYS A 177 -51.95 22.70 -26.22
N LEU A 178 -50.72 22.26 -26.50
CA LEU A 178 -49.95 22.70 -27.68
C LEU A 178 -50.63 22.34 -29.00
N GLU A 179 -51.50 21.33 -29.01
CA GLU A 179 -52.26 20.90 -30.20
C GLU A 179 -53.70 21.44 -30.23
N HIS A 180 -54.24 21.79 -29.07
CA HIS A 180 -55.63 22.20 -28.91
C HIS A 180 -55.67 23.49 -28.08
N GLU A 181 -55.56 24.62 -28.77
CA GLU A 181 -55.33 25.94 -28.16
C GLU A 181 -56.40 26.36 -27.14
N ASN A 182 -57.62 25.83 -27.26
CA ASN A 182 -58.75 26.12 -26.38
C ASN A 182 -58.94 25.09 -25.25
N GLU A 183 -58.15 24.01 -25.23
CA GLU A 183 -58.25 22.95 -24.22
C GLU A 183 -57.18 23.10 -23.14
N LYS A 184 -57.59 22.91 -21.89
CA LYS A 184 -56.66 22.90 -20.76
C LYS A 184 -55.93 21.57 -20.69
N VAL A 185 -54.62 21.61 -20.43
CA VAL A 185 -53.87 20.37 -20.15
C VAL A 185 -54.32 19.80 -18.81
N ASN A 186 -54.63 18.52 -18.79
CA ASN A 186 -55.14 17.82 -17.61
C ASN A 186 -54.56 16.40 -17.46
N MET A 187 -53.73 15.95 -18.40
CA MET A 187 -53.08 14.64 -18.38
C MET A 187 -51.62 14.76 -18.82
N TYR A 188 -50.80 13.79 -18.42
CA TYR A 188 -49.41 13.68 -18.83
C TYR A 188 -49.24 12.46 -19.72
N CYS A 189 -48.77 12.64 -20.94
CA CYS A 189 -48.37 11.52 -21.78
C CYS A 189 -46.99 11.01 -21.35
N VAL A 190 -46.93 9.77 -20.86
CA VAL A 190 -45.67 9.14 -20.41
C VAL A 190 -44.78 8.76 -21.59
N ALA A 191 -45.37 8.41 -22.73
CA ALA A 191 -44.64 8.00 -23.92
C ALA A 191 -43.86 9.16 -24.56
N ASP A 192 -44.47 10.34 -24.65
CA ASP A 192 -43.88 11.51 -25.32
C ASP A 192 -43.32 12.56 -24.35
N ASP A 193 -43.41 12.29 -23.04
CA ASP A 193 -42.98 13.17 -21.95
C ASP A 193 -43.60 14.59 -22.01
N GLN A 194 -44.92 14.66 -22.28
CA GLN A 194 -45.62 15.91 -22.58
C GLN A 194 -46.94 16.10 -21.83
N LEU A 195 -47.27 17.36 -21.54
CA LEU A 195 -48.58 17.76 -21.02
C LEU A 195 -49.62 17.79 -22.15
N ILE A 196 -50.72 17.07 -21.97
CA ILE A 196 -51.77 16.94 -22.99
C ILE A 196 -53.16 17.22 -22.40
N CYS A 197 -54.15 17.50 -23.26
CA CYS A 197 -55.56 17.62 -22.89
C CYS A 197 -56.35 16.34 -23.17
N ALA A 198 -57.64 16.33 -22.80
CA ALA A 198 -58.56 15.23 -23.09
C ALA A 198 -58.68 14.92 -24.59
N LEU A 199 -58.70 15.94 -25.45
CA LEU A 199 -58.83 15.75 -26.90
C LEU A 199 -57.62 15.02 -27.50
N CYS A 200 -56.40 15.32 -27.05
CA CYS A 200 -55.19 14.60 -27.46
C CYS A 200 -55.26 13.08 -27.23
N LYS A 201 -55.94 12.64 -26.16
CA LYS A 201 -56.11 11.22 -25.82
C LYS A 201 -57.33 10.59 -26.50
N LEU A 202 -58.42 11.33 -26.67
CA LEU A 202 -59.66 10.78 -27.20
C LEU A 202 -59.64 10.68 -28.73
N VAL A 203 -59.12 11.70 -29.41
CA VAL A 203 -59.18 11.83 -30.87
C VAL A 203 -57.86 12.29 -31.51
N GLY A 204 -56.91 12.77 -30.71
CA GLY A 204 -55.62 13.26 -31.16
C GLY A 204 -54.53 12.18 -31.26
N ARG A 205 -53.29 12.64 -31.44
CA ARG A 205 -52.11 11.79 -31.74
C ARG A 205 -51.67 10.90 -30.57
N HIS A 206 -52.19 11.12 -29.37
CA HIS A 206 -51.82 10.37 -28.15
C HIS A 206 -52.85 9.29 -27.77
N ARG A 207 -53.72 8.89 -28.71
CA ARG A 207 -54.82 7.94 -28.48
C ARG A 207 -54.36 6.60 -27.90
N ASP A 208 -53.25 6.08 -28.40
CA ASP A 208 -52.72 4.78 -27.98
C ASP A 208 -51.57 4.90 -26.96
N HIS A 209 -51.20 6.13 -26.59
CA HIS A 209 -50.09 6.37 -25.68
C HIS A 209 -50.51 6.25 -24.21
N GLN A 210 -49.58 5.81 -23.36
CA GLN A 210 -49.82 5.73 -21.93
C GLN A 210 -49.91 7.13 -21.32
N VAL A 211 -51.01 7.42 -20.62
CA VAL A 211 -51.24 8.69 -19.95
C VAL A 211 -51.35 8.50 -18.44
N ALA A 212 -50.85 9.46 -17.69
CA ALA A 212 -50.92 9.52 -16.23
C ALA A 212 -51.64 10.80 -15.79
N SER A 213 -52.18 10.80 -14.57
CA SER A 213 -52.71 12.02 -13.97
C SER A 213 -51.58 13.01 -13.68
N LEU A 214 -51.89 14.30 -13.77
CA LEU A 214 -50.90 15.35 -13.46
C LEU A 214 -50.46 15.30 -12.00
N SER A 215 -51.38 14.99 -11.08
CA SER A 215 -51.07 14.88 -9.65
C SER A 215 -50.07 13.75 -9.37
N ASP A 216 -50.31 12.55 -9.92
CA ASP A 216 -49.42 11.41 -9.69
C ASP A 216 -48.03 11.64 -10.30
N ARG A 217 -47.97 12.26 -11.49
CA ARG A 217 -46.69 12.59 -12.13
C ARG A 217 -45.95 13.70 -11.37
N PHE A 218 -46.67 14.71 -10.87
CA PHE A 218 -46.12 15.78 -10.06
C PHE A 218 -45.51 15.24 -8.77
N GLU A 219 -46.25 14.42 -8.02
CA GLU A 219 -45.74 13.83 -6.76
C GLU A 219 -44.50 12.98 -6.99
N LYS A 220 -44.51 12.11 -8.02
CA LYS A 220 -43.35 11.27 -8.35
C LYS A 220 -42.13 12.09 -8.78
N LEU A 221 -42.31 13.09 -9.63
CA LEU A 221 -41.21 13.93 -10.09
C LEU A 221 -40.66 14.80 -8.95
N LYS A 222 -41.55 15.36 -8.10
CA LYS A 222 -41.18 16.12 -6.91
C LYS A 222 -40.37 15.26 -5.92
N GLN A 223 -40.84 14.05 -5.62
CA GLN A 223 -40.13 13.12 -4.74
C GLN A 223 -38.76 12.71 -5.31
N THR A 224 -38.68 12.49 -6.63
CA THR A 224 -37.42 12.19 -7.31
C THR A 224 -36.43 13.37 -7.19
N LEU A 225 -36.91 14.60 -7.41
CA LEU A 225 -36.11 15.81 -7.26
C LEU A 225 -35.64 16.03 -5.81
N GLU A 226 -36.52 15.84 -4.82
CA GLU A 226 -36.18 15.95 -3.39
C GLU A 226 -35.11 14.92 -2.99
N THR A 227 -35.25 13.68 -3.47
CA THR A 227 -34.28 12.61 -3.21
C THR A 227 -32.93 12.92 -3.86
N ASN A 228 -32.93 13.34 -5.13
CA ASN A 228 -31.71 13.71 -5.84
C ASN A 228 -31.01 14.93 -5.21
N LEU A 229 -31.79 15.93 -4.78
CA LEU A 229 -31.26 17.11 -4.10
C LEU A 229 -30.60 16.72 -2.77
N THR A 230 -31.24 15.85 -1.99
CA THR A 230 -30.70 15.38 -0.71
C THR A 230 -29.40 14.58 -0.91
N ASN A 231 -29.36 13.72 -1.93
CA ASN A 231 -28.15 12.99 -2.31
C ASN A 231 -27.02 13.93 -2.75
N LEU A 232 -27.34 15.00 -3.49
CA LEU A 232 -26.36 15.99 -3.92
C LEU A 232 -25.81 16.80 -2.73
N VAL A 233 -26.67 17.24 -1.82
CA VAL A 233 -26.26 17.93 -0.58
C VAL A 233 -25.34 17.02 0.25
N LYS A 234 -25.68 15.74 0.39
CA LYS A 234 -24.82 14.76 1.07
C LYS A 234 -23.45 14.64 0.39
N ARG A 235 -23.42 14.48 -0.93
CA ARG A 235 -22.15 14.41 -1.67
C ARG A 235 -21.31 15.68 -1.56
N ASN A 236 -21.94 16.87 -1.56
CA ASN A 236 -21.23 18.11 -1.34
C ASN A 236 -20.59 18.15 0.07
N SER A 237 -21.31 17.72 1.10
CA SER A 237 -20.74 17.64 2.46
C SER A 237 -19.58 16.63 2.55
N GLU A 238 -19.63 15.52 1.81
CA GLU A 238 -18.53 14.55 1.71
C GLU A 238 -17.30 15.16 1.01
N LEU A 239 -17.51 15.94 -0.06
CA LEU A 239 -16.45 16.66 -0.76
C LEU A 239 -15.82 17.76 0.09
N GLU A 240 -16.61 18.53 0.84
CA GLU A 240 -16.11 19.53 1.79
C GLU A 240 -15.23 18.88 2.86
N ASN A 241 -15.65 17.72 3.39
CA ASN A 241 -14.84 16.95 4.33
C ASN A 241 -13.54 16.41 3.71
N GLN A 242 -13.58 15.94 2.46
CA GLN A 242 -12.37 15.52 1.74
C GLN A 242 -11.42 16.70 1.49
N MET A 243 -11.94 17.86 1.11
CA MET A 243 -11.17 19.08 0.90
C MET A 243 -10.48 19.52 2.21
N ALA A 244 -11.20 19.50 3.33
CA ALA A 244 -10.63 19.81 4.64
C ALA A 244 -9.48 18.86 5.00
N LYS A 245 -9.62 17.55 4.73
CA LYS A 245 -8.54 16.56 4.94
C LYS A 245 -7.33 16.84 4.05
N LEU A 246 -7.54 17.20 2.78
CA LEU A 246 -6.45 17.55 1.86
C LEU A 246 -5.69 18.79 2.34
N ILE A 247 -6.41 19.84 2.77
CA ILE A 247 -5.79 21.04 3.35
C ILE A 247 -4.98 20.70 4.60
N GLN A 248 -5.50 19.83 5.47
CA GLN A 248 -4.78 19.38 6.65
C GLN A 248 -3.50 18.60 6.29
N ILE A 249 -3.56 17.73 5.28
CA ILE A 249 -2.39 17.00 4.79
C ILE A 249 -1.35 17.98 4.23
N CYS A 250 -1.76 18.99 3.45
CA CYS A 250 -0.85 20.03 2.95
C CYS A 250 -0.16 20.78 4.09
N GLN A 251 -0.90 21.23 5.10
CA GLN A 251 -0.33 21.88 6.29
C GLN A 251 0.63 20.97 7.04
N GLN A 252 0.31 19.68 7.19
CA GLN A 252 1.18 18.72 7.85
C GLN A 252 2.49 18.51 7.08
N VAL A 253 2.43 18.47 5.74
CA VAL A 253 3.62 18.39 4.89
C VAL A 253 4.50 19.62 5.08
N GLU A 254 3.93 20.83 5.07
CA GLU A 254 4.68 22.07 5.30
C GLU A 254 5.40 22.08 6.66
N VAL A 255 4.69 21.73 7.74
CA VAL A 255 5.27 21.66 9.09
C VAL A 255 6.36 20.59 9.19
N ASN A 256 6.11 19.40 8.63
CA ASN A 256 7.10 18.32 8.63
C ASN A 256 8.36 18.71 7.85
N THR A 257 8.21 19.31 6.66
CA THR A 257 9.35 19.78 5.87
C THR A 257 10.15 20.84 6.62
N ALA A 258 9.51 21.85 7.20
CA ALA A 258 10.20 22.87 7.99
C ALA A 258 10.94 22.28 9.20
N MET A 259 10.35 21.29 9.87
CA MET A 259 10.99 20.56 10.98
C MET A 259 12.23 19.78 10.50
N HIS A 260 12.14 19.10 9.35
CA HIS A 260 13.27 18.37 8.77
C HIS A 260 14.39 19.30 8.29
N GLU A 261 14.06 20.46 7.70
CA GLU A 261 15.03 21.50 7.33
C GLU A 261 15.76 22.05 8.57
N ALA A 262 15.04 22.32 9.66
CA ALA A 262 15.64 22.76 10.92
C ALA A 262 16.59 21.70 11.49
N LYS A 263 16.19 20.42 11.47
CA LYS A 263 17.03 19.32 11.95
C LYS A 263 18.27 19.12 11.07
N LEU A 264 18.15 19.25 9.76
CA LEU A 264 19.30 19.20 8.86
C LEU A 264 20.32 20.29 9.19
N MET A 265 19.85 21.52 9.42
CA MET A 265 20.73 22.62 9.83
C MET A 265 21.46 22.30 11.14
N GLU A 266 20.76 21.79 12.14
CA GLU A 266 21.34 21.41 13.44
C GLU A 266 22.43 20.33 13.31
N GLU A 267 22.16 19.24 12.59
CA GLU A 267 23.12 18.14 12.40
C GLU A 267 24.34 18.58 11.57
N CYS A 268 24.14 19.42 10.55
CA CYS A 268 25.24 19.99 9.77
C CYS A 268 26.11 20.94 10.61
N ASP A 269 25.50 21.77 11.45
CA ASP A 269 26.21 22.68 12.36
C ASP A 269 27.06 21.90 13.37
N GLU A 270 26.54 20.78 13.90
CA GLU A 270 27.30 19.89 14.79
C GLU A 270 28.53 19.27 14.09
N LEU A 271 28.35 18.75 12.87
CA LEU A 271 29.47 18.22 12.06
C LEU A 271 30.53 19.30 11.77
N MET A 272 30.10 20.52 11.43
CA MET A 272 31.01 21.64 11.20
C MET A 272 31.80 22.00 12.48
N GLU A 273 31.16 21.99 13.64
CA GLU A 273 31.82 22.27 14.91
C GLU A 273 32.83 21.16 15.27
N ILE A 274 32.51 19.89 15.04
CA ILE A 274 33.47 18.79 15.21
C ILE A 274 34.70 18.99 14.30
N ILE A 275 34.50 19.30 13.03
CA ILE A 275 35.60 19.56 12.08
C ILE A 275 36.44 20.75 12.55
N ARG A 276 35.80 21.82 13.02
CA ARG A 276 36.46 23.02 13.54
C ARG A 276 37.31 22.72 14.78
N GLN A 277 36.78 21.92 15.71
CA GLN A 277 37.51 21.47 16.89
C GLN A 277 38.72 20.59 16.52
N ARG A 278 38.53 19.62 15.61
CA ARG A 278 39.62 18.74 15.14
C ARG A 278 40.71 19.53 14.42
N LYS A 279 40.35 20.52 13.60
CA LYS A 279 41.30 21.47 13.00
C LYS A 279 42.15 22.16 14.05
N GLN A 280 41.53 22.66 15.13
CA GLN A 280 42.27 23.34 16.21
C GLN A 280 43.23 22.39 16.92
N VAL A 281 42.79 21.16 17.24
CA VAL A 281 43.64 20.13 17.88
C VAL A 281 44.85 19.80 17.01
N ILE A 282 44.65 19.58 15.70
CA ILE A 282 45.74 19.27 14.77
C ILE A 282 46.69 20.47 14.63
N ALA A 283 46.16 21.70 14.55
CA ALA A 283 46.97 22.91 14.46
C ALA A 283 47.86 23.12 15.70
N VAL A 284 47.36 22.82 16.90
CA VAL A 284 48.15 22.86 18.14
C VAL A 284 49.28 21.83 18.08
N LYS A 285 48.99 20.58 17.71
CA LYS A 285 50.02 19.53 17.56
C LYS A 285 51.13 19.91 16.58
N ILE A 286 50.78 20.54 15.44
CA ILE A 286 51.76 21.05 14.47
C ILE A 286 52.65 22.12 15.13
N LYS A 287 52.05 23.08 15.85
CA LYS A 287 52.80 24.14 16.54
C LYS A 287 53.73 23.59 17.62
N GLU A 288 53.26 22.66 18.45
CA GLU A 288 54.06 22.01 19.49
C GLU A 288 55.23 21.22 18.89
N THR A 289 54.97 20.45 17.82
CA THR A 289 56.01 19.70 17.09
C THR A 289 57.06 20.65 16.51
N LYS A 290 56.63 21.77 15.91
CA LYS A 290 57.52 22.82 15.40
C LYS A 290 58.40 23.39 16.53
N VAL A 291 57.80 23.76 17.67
CA VAL A 291 58.54 24.31 18.82
C VAL A 291 59.54 23.30 19.35
N MET A 292 59.16 22.03 19.48
CA MET A 292 60.05 20.96 19.93
C MET A 292 61.23 20.76 18.97
N LYS A 293 60.98 20.71 17.66
CA LYS A 293 62.01 20.58 16.62
C LYS A 293 62.97 21.79 16.61
N LEU A 294 62.44 23.01 16.68
CA LEU A 294 63.25 24.23 16.78
C LEU A 294 64.11 24.25 18.05
N ARG A 295 63.57 23.77 19.19
CA ARG A 295 64.34 23.67 20.44
C ARG A 295 65.50 22.68 20.33
N LYS A 296 65.30 21.52 19.69
CA LYS A 296 66.37 20.55 19.43
C LYS A 296 67.45 21.13 18.53
N LEU A 297 67.07 21.83 17.45
CA LEU A 297 68.02 22.51 16.57
C LEU A 297 68.80 23.61 17.29
N ALA A 298 68.12 24.44 18.08
CA ALA A 298 68.78 25.48 18.88
C ALA A 298 69.80 24.88 19.86
N GLN A 299 69.50 23.73 20.47
CA GLN A 299 70.44 23.02 21.35
C GLN A 299 71.66 22.50 20.58
N GLN A 300 71.47 21.92 19.39
CA GLN A 300 72.59 21.49 18.55
C GLN A 300 73.49 22.68 18.16
N VAL A 301 72.89 23.81 17.76
CA VAL A 301 73.63 25.05 17.47
C VAL A 301 74.42 25.53 18.70
N ALA A 302 73.82 25.51 19.89
CA ALA A 302 74.50 25.90 21.12
C ALA A 302 75.69 24.98 21.44
N ASN A 303 75.54 23.67 21.27
CA ASN A 303 76.61 22.70 21.47
C ASN A 303 77.78 22.93 20.49
N CYS A 304 77.48 23.18 19.21
CA CYS A 304 78.50 23.52 18.20
C CYS A 304 79.24 24.81 18.56
N ARG A 305 78.52 25.85 18.99
CA ARG A 305 79.13 27.12 19.44
C ARG A 305 80.07 26.89 20.62
N GLN A 306 79.66 26.12 21.63
CA GLN A 306 80.49 25.83 22.79
C GLN A 306 81.77 25.04 22.42
N CYS A 307 81.65 24.07 21.50
CA CYS A 307 82.80 23.33 20.96
C CYS A 307 83.78 24.27 20.25
N LEU A 308 83.29 25.18 19.39
CA LEU A 308 84.10 26.19 18.71
C LEU A 308 84.82 27.12 19.69
N GLU A 309 84.13 27.61 20.74
CA GLU A 309 84.72 28.47 21.77
C GLU A 309 85.86 27.75 22.52
N ARG A 310 85.64 26.50 22.96
CA ARG A 310 86.67 25.69 23.65
C ARG A 310 87.90 25.46 22.77
N SER A 311 87.68 25.13 21.50
CA SER A 311 88.76 24.96 20.52
C SER A 311 89.53 26.25 20.29
N THR A 312 88.83 27.40 20.18
CA THR A 312 89.45 28.72 20.02
C THR A 312 90.35 29.08 21.21
N VAL A 313 89.89 28.84 22.44
CA VAL A 313 90.69 29.07 23.66
C VAL A 313 91.93 28.18 23.67
N LEU A 314 91.81 26.90 23.30
CA LEU A 314 92.93 25.97 23.26
C LEU A 314 93.96 26.36 22.19
N ILE A 315 93.51 26.82 21.02
CA ILE A 315 94.36 27.37 19.96
C ILE A 315 95.13 28.58 20.50
N ASN A 316 94.46 29.55 21.10
CA ASN A 316 95.11 30.74 21.68
C ASN A 316 96.13 30.39 22.77
N GLN A 317 95.85 29.38 23.61
CA GLN A 317 96.78 28.89 24.64
C GLN A 317 98.02 28.25 24.01
N ALA A 318 97.85 27.42 22.99
CA ALA A 318 98.95 26.82 22.25
C ALA A 318 99.81 27.90 21.56
N GLU A 319 99.17 28.86 20.88
CA GLU A 319 99.86 29.99 20.24
C GLU A 319 100.62 30.87 21.23
N HIS A 320 100.11 31.06 22.45
CA HIS A 320 100.79 31.85 23.47
C HIS A 320 102.04 31.13 24.00
N ILE A 321 101.95 29.83 24.30
CA ILE A 321 103.10 29.04 24.77
C ILE A 321 104.18 28.95 23.68
N LEU A 322 103.80 28.86 22.41
CA LEU A 322 104.75 28.88 21.29
C LEU A 322 105.57 30.18 21.18
N LYS A 323 105.14 31.27 21.85
CA LYS A 323 105.85 32.56 21.92
C LYS A 323 106.69 32.73 23.20
N GLU A 324 106.68 31.75 24.12
CA GLU A 324 107.47 31.80 25.36
C GLU A 324 108.96 31.55 25.07
N ASN A 325 109.83 32.44 25.56
CA ASN A 325 111.27 32.39 25.29
C ASN A 325 112.06 31.75 26.46
N ASP A 326 111.48 31.72 27.66
CA ASP A 326 112.07 31.02 28.80
C ASP A 326 111.86 29.51 28.66
N HIS A 327 112.97 28.77 28.48
CA HIS A 327 112.95 27.34 28.20
C HIS A 327 112.42 26.52 29.39
N ALA A 328 112.66 26.96 30.63
CA ALA A 328 112.17 26.25 31.82
C ALA A 328 110.66 26.45 31.98
N ARG A 329 110.17 27.68 31.77
CA ARG A 329 108.73 28.02 31.83
C ARG A 329 107.94 27.37 30.69
N PHE A 330 108.54 27.31 29.50
CA PHE A 330 107.98 26.59 28.36
C PHE A 330 107.82 25.10 28.69
N LEU A 331 108.87 24.41 29.12
CA LEU A 331 108.81 22.98 29.42
C LEU A 331 107.82 22.64 30.54
N GLN A 332 107.64 23.53 31.53
CA GLN A 332 106.67 23.34 32.63
C GLN A 332 105.21 23.35 32.14
N THR A 333 104.89 24.13 31.10
CA THR A 333 103.49 24.36 30.65
C THR A 333 103.16 23.69 29.32
N ALA A 334 104.14 23.54 28.43
CA ALA A 334 103.98 23.01 27.08
C ALA A 334 103.49 21.56 27.06
N ARG A 335 103.95 20.71 28.00
CA ARG A 335 103.52 19.30 28.06
C ARG A 335 102.00 19.17 28.25
N ASN A 336 101.42 19.95 29.17
CA ASN A 336 99.99 19.90 29.44
C ASN A 336 99.15 20.39 28.25
N VAL A 337 99.56 21.48 27.61
CA VAL A 337 98.84 22.03 26.45
C VAL A 337 99.01 21.13 25.23
N ALA A 338 100.19 20.55 25.00
CA ALA A 338 100.41 19.56 23.94
C ALA A 338 99.55 18.31 24.13
N GLU A 339 99.43 17.78 25.35
CA GLU A 339 98.52 16.66 25.67
C GLU A 339 97.06 17.05 25.39
N ARG A 340 96.61 18.25 25.79
CA ARG A 340 95.24 18.73 25.53
C ARG A 340 94.94 18.96 24.05
N VAL A 341 95.89 19.51 23.28
CA VAL A 341 95.77 19.66 21.83
C VAL A 341 95.74 18.28 21.16
N ALA A 342 96.65 17.37 21.50
CA ALA A 342 96.66 16.02 20.96
C ALA A 342 95.35 15.28 21.25
N MET A 343 94.80 15.38 22.47
CA MET A 343 93.49 14.80 22.82
C MET A 343 92.33 15.43 22.02
N ALA A 344 92.31 16.75 21.89
CA ALA A 344 91.28 17.45 21.11
C ALA A 344 91.35 17.10 19.62
N THR A 345 92.56 16.87 19.08
CA THR A 345 92.78 16.53 17.67
C THR A 345 92.51 15.05 17.39
N ALA A 346 92.81 14.16 18.34
CA ALA A 346 92.60 12.72 18.21
C ALA A 346 91.12 12.30 18.37
N SER A 347 90.30 13.09 19.07
CA SER A 347 88.87 12.81 19.25
C SER A 347 88.03 13.64 18.28
N SER A 348 87.51 13.01 17.21
CA SER A 348 86.62 13.68 16.24
C SER A 348 85.37 14.29 16.89
N GLN A 349 84.85 13.67 17.96
CA GLN A 349 83.70 14.16 18.73
C GLN A 349 83.97 15.46 19.50
N VAL A 350 85.24 15.80 19.75
CA VAL A 350 85.64 17.03 20.45
C VAL A 350 85.71 18.23 19.51
N LEU A 351 85.88 18.01 18.21
CA LEU A 351 85.98 19.06 17.19
C LEU A 351 84.69 19.22 16.37
N ILE A 352 83.91 18.15 16.16
CA ILE A 352 82.68 18.17 15.35
C ILE A 352 81.59 17.39 16.09
N PRO A 353 80.53 18.05 16.60
CA PRO A 353 79.37 17.36 17.17
C PRO A 353 78.60 16.59 16.08
N ASP A 354 78.05 15.41 16.41
CA ASP A 354 77.15 14.68 15.51
C ASP A 354 75.85 15.46 15.28
N ILE A 355 75.62 15.92 14.05
CA ILE A 355 74.40 16.65 13.65
C ILE A 355 73.49 15.68 12.88
N ASN A 356 72.36 15.31 13.48
CA ASN A 356 71.35 14.48 12.84
C ASN A 356 70.36 15.36 12.05
N PHE A 357 70.38 15.26 10.71
CA PHE A 357 69.53 16.02 9.79
C PHE A 357 68.20 15.32 9.44
N ASN A 358 68.09 14.00 9.64
CA ASN A 358 66.97 13.22 9.10
C ASN A 358 65.73 13.22 10.01
N ASP A 359 65.91 13.15 11.34
CA ASP A 359 64.76 13.11 12.28
C ASP A 359 64.05 14.47 12.46
N ALA A 360 64.66 15.56 11.99
CA ALA A 360 64.12 16.90 12.19
C ALA A 360 63.05 17.28 11.15
N PHE A 361 63.06 16.71 9.95
CA PHE A 361 62.30 17.28 8.82
C PHE A 361 61.23 16.38 8.23
N GLU A 362 61.26 15.06 8.48
CA GLU A 362 60.21 14.17 7.99
C GLU A 362 59.17 13.83 9.07
N ASN A 363 57.99 13.41 8.60
CA ASN A 363 56.82 12.93 9.34
C ASN A 363 55.75 13.97 9.75
N PHE A 364 55.20 14.70 8.77
CA PHE A 364 53.84 15.21 8.89
C PHE A 364 53.11 15.11 7.54
N ALA A 365 52.25 14.11 7.38
CA ALA A 365 51.37 13.95 6.24
C ALA A 365 49.92 14.16 6.69
N LEU A 366 49.19 15.06 6.01
CA LEU A 366 47.76 15.24 6.20
C LEU A 366 47.03 14.51 5.07
N ASP A 367 46.34 13.44 5.41
CA ASP A 367 45.42 12.76 4.51
C ASP A 367 44.04 12.71 5.18
N PHE A 368 43.07 13.35 4.53
CA PHE A 368 41.66 13.38 4.95
C PHE A 368 40.76 12.75 3.88
N SER A 369 41.31 11.95 2.97
CA SER A 369 40.58 11.42 1.81
C SER A 369 39.42 10.50 2.23
N ARG A 370 39.58 9.74 3.32
CA ARG A 370 38.52 8.88 3.87
C ARG A 370 37.39 9.72 4.46
N GLU A 371 37.72 10.71 5.28
CA GLU A 371 36.76 11.60 5.94
C GLU A 371 36.00 12.43 4.93
N LYS A 372 36.66 12.91 3.87
CA LYS A 372 36.00 13.60 2.75
C LYS A 372 34.97 12.72 2.06
N LYS A 373 35.31 11.46 1.75
CA LYS A 373 34.35 10.51 1.15
C LYS A 373 33.13 10.26 2.05
N LEU A 374 33.33 10.21 3.37
CA LEU A 374 32.22 10.06 4.32
C LEU A 374 31.31 11.29 4.33
N LEU A 375 31.88 12.50 4.25
CA LEU A 375 31.12 13.75 4.18
C LEU A 375 30.40 13.93 2.83
N GLU A 376 31.02 13.52 1.72
CA GLU A 376 30.40 13.52 0.39
C GLU A 376 29.22 12.55 0.28
N GLY A 377 29.19 11.50 1.12
CA GLY A 377 28.11 10.53 1.19
C GLY A 377 26.98 10.88 2.16
N LEU A 378 26.95 12.10 2.73
CA LEU A 378 25.84 12.54 3.57
C LEU A 378 24.58 12.72 2.72
N ASP A 379 23.52 12.02 3.10
CA ASP A 379 22.21 12.11 2.45
C ASP A 379 21.10 12.04 3.52
N TYR A 380 19.87 12.40 3.14
CA TYR A 380 18.74 12.30 4.06
C TYR A 380 18.46 10.83 4.39
N LEU A 381 18.24 10.53 5.67
CA LEU A 381 17.89 9.18 6.08
C LEU A 381 16.51 8.83 5.49
N THR A 382 16.46 7.74 4.74
CA THR A 382 15.22 7.16 4.24
C THR A 382 14.86 5.94 5.07
N ALA A 383 13.59 5.53 5.06
CA ALA A 383 13.21 4.24 5.61
C ALA A 383 14.06 3.15 4.94
N PRO A 384 14.50 2.11 5.67
CA PRO A 384 15.40 1.11 5.10
C PRO A 384 14.74 0.40 3.92
N ASN A 385 15.55 -0.15 3.01
CA ASN A 385 15.02 -1.01 1.96
C ASN A 385 14.25 -2.20 2.58
N PRO A 386 13.17 -2.67 1.94
CA PRO A 386 12.45 -3.87 2.35
C PRO A 386 13.42 -5.04 2.60
N PRO A 387 13.42 -5.67 3.78
CA PRO A 387 14.22 -6.86 4.00
C PRO A 387 13.68 -8.01 3.16
N SER A 388 14.55 -8.91 2.72
CA SER A 388 14.16 -10.12 1.96
C SER A 388 14.26 -11.33 2.87
N VAL A 389 13.13 -11.99 3.14
CA VAL A 389 13.13 -13.30 3.80
C VAL A 389 13.78 -14.33 2.87
N ARG A 390 14.68 -15.13 3.40
CA ARG A 390 15.41 -16.19 2.68
C ARG A 390 14.84 -17.53 3.11
N GLU A 391 13.77 -17.96 2.45
CA GLU A 391 13.05 -19.19 2.78
C GLU A 391 13.99 -20.41 2.77
N GLU A 392 15.00 -20.43 1.90
CA GLU A 392 16.00 -21.48 1.80
C GLU A 392 16.95 -21.59 3.00
N LEU A 393 17.06 -20.52 3.80
CA LEU A 393 17.82 -20.50 5.05
C LEU A 393 16.93 -20.73 6.27
N CYS A 394 15.61 -20.65 6.10
CA CYS A 394 14.67 -20.85 7.19
C CYS A 394 14.66 -22.32 7.61
N THR A 395 14.49 -22.56 8.91
CA THR A 395 14.38 -23.92 9.45
C THR A 395 13.09 -24.08 10.23
N ALA A 396 12.44 -25.21 10.07
CA ALA A 396 11.20 -25.53 10.76
C ALA A 396 11.36 -26.82 11.57
N SER A 397 10.80 -26.80 12.77
CA SER A 397 10.51 -27.99 13.57
C SER A 397 8.99 -28.14 13.72
N HIS A 398 8.54 -29.05 14.55
CA HIS A 398 7.11 -29.23 14.82
C HIS A 398 6.46 -28.08 15.61
N ASP A 399 7.22 -27.32 16.40
CA ASP A 399 6.71 -26.25 17.26
C ASP A 399 7.52 -24.95 17.15
N THR A 400 8.52 -24.92 16.28
CA THR A 400 9.37 -23.74 16.06
C THR A 400 9.62 -23.48 14.58
N ILE A 401 9.78 -22.20 14.23
CA ILE A 401 10.26 -21.77 12.92
C ILE A 401 11.34 -20.70 13.15
N THR A 402 12.52 -20.90 12.56
CA THR A 402 13.56 -19.89 12.49
C THR A 402 13.51 -19.21 11.13
N VAL A 403 13.12 -17.94 11.14
CA VAL A 403 13.04 -17.09 9.96
C VAL A 403 14.37 -16.39 9.79
N HIS A 404 14.93 -16.43 8.58
CA HIS A 404 16.15 -15.71 8.21
C HIS A 404 15.83 -14.69 7.12
N TRP A 405 16.43 -13.51 7.19
CA TRP A 405 16.27 -12.46 6.19
C TRP A 405 17.60 -11.75 5.92
N MET A 406 17.64 -10.92 4.88
CA MET A 406 18.77 -10.06 4.55
C MET A 406 18.29 -8.66 4.21
N SER A 407 19.13 -7.66 4.47
CA SER A 407 18.93 -6.26 4.07
C SER A 407 20.11 -5.81 3.23
N GLU A 408 19.85 -5.05 2.16
CA GLU A 408 20.91 -4.56 1.27
C GLU A 408 21.86 -3.58 1.97
N ASP A 409 21.33 -2.77 2.88
CA ASP A 409 22.10 -1.86 3.72
C ASP A 409 21.77 -2.06 5.20
N GLU A 410 22.50 -2.95 5.86
CA GLU A 410 22.35 -3.23 7.29
C GLU A 410 22.66 -2.02 8.19
N PHE A 411 23.49 -1.08 7.72
CA PHE A 411 23.83 0.11 8.50
C PHE A 411 22.67 1.10 8.59
N SER A 412 21.76 1.06 7.61
CA SER A 412 20.54 1.88 7.62
C SER A 412 19.47 1.38 8.60
N VAL A 413 19.55 0.14 9.09
CA VAL A 413 18.53 -0.51 9.93
C VAL A 413 18.87 -0.39 11.40
N SER A 414 17.98 0.21 12.21
CA SER A 414 18.15 0.25 13.66
C SER A 414 17.64 -1.01 14.35
N SER A 415 16.55 -1.60 13.87
CA SER A 415 15.99 -2.86 14.36
C SER A 415 15.01 -3.48 13.37
N TYR A 416 14.73 -4.76 13.54
CA TYR A 416 13.65 -5.47 12.87
C TYR A 416 12.48 -5.75 13.81
N GLU A 417 11.31 -5.89 13.23
CA GLU A 417 10.10 -6.42 13.87
C GLU A 417 9.60 -7.59 13.03
N LEU A 418 9.41 -8.75 13.66
CA LEU A 418 8.86 -9.94 13.01
C LEU A 418 7.38 -10.03 13.34
N GLN A 419 6.53 -10.12 12.33
CA GLN A 419 5.09 -10.30 12.46
C GLN A 419 4.71 -11.65 11.87
N TYR A 420 3.83 -12.40 12.53
CA TYR A 420 3.35 -13.67 12.00
C TYR A 420 1.90 -13.99 12.37
N THR A 421 1.24 -14.79 11.54
CA THR A 421 -0.13 -15.28 11.76
C THR A 421 -0.36 -16.62 11.07
N ILE A 422 -1.41 -17.35 11.47
CA ILE A 422 -1.79 -18.63 10.87
C ILE A 422 -2.42 -18.39 9.49
N PHE A 423 -2.01 -19.16 8.48
CA PHE A 423 -2.60 -19.12 7.16
C PHE A 423 -3.90 -19.94 7.13
N THR A 424 -5.04 -19.29 6.89
CA THR A 424 -6.37 -19.93 6.93
C THR A 424 -6.95 -20.33 5.57
N GLY A 425 -6.19 -20.22 4.47
CA GLY A 425 -6.60 -20.65 3.11
C GLY A 425 -7.76 -19.87 2.46
N GLN A 426 -8.67 -19.29 3.25
CA GLN A 426 -9.90 -18.62 2.81
C GLN A 426 -9.83 -17.09 2.84
N ALA A 427 -8.78 -16.52 3.44
CA ALA A 427 -8.62 -15.07 3.53
C ALA A 427 -7.72 -14.56 2.40
N ASN A 428 -8.26 -13.70 1.53
CA ASN A 428 -7.42 -12.86 0.67
C ASN A 428 -6.40 -12.16 1.56
N PHE A 429 -5.12 -12.18 1.18
CA PHE A 429 -4.02 -11.55 1.94
C PHE A 429 -4.35 -10.10 2.36
N ILE A 430 -5.11 -9.38 1.52
CA ILE A 430 -5.61 -8.02 1.77
C ILE A 430 -6.53 -7.94 3.01
N SER A 431 -7.32 -8.97 3.28
CA SER A 431 -8.20 -9.05 4.47
C SER A 431 -7.41 -9.28 5.76
N LEU A 432 -6.30 -10.04 5.71
CA LEU A 432 -5.41 -10.26 6.86
C LEU A 432 -4.53 -9.03 7.14
N TYR A 433 -4.13 -8.29 6.11
CA TYR A 433 -3.35 -7.05 6.25
C TYR A 433 -4.13 -5.95 6.97
N ASN A 434 -5.47 -5.89 6.77
CA ASN A 434 -6.33 -4.87 7.38
C ASN A 434 -6.81 -5.22 8.80
N SER A 435 -6.57 -6.44 9.28
CA SER A 435 -6.89 -6.88 10.65
C SER A 435 -5.63 -6.87 11.52
N MET A 436 -5.20 -5.67 11.96
CA MET A 436 -3.99 -5.51 12.80
C MET A 436 -4.03 -6.34 14.09
N ASP A 437 -5.22 -6.73 14.58
CA ASP A 437 -5.40 -7.50 15.82
C ASP A 437 -5.10 -9.01 15.67
N SER A 438 -4.81 -9.50 14.46
CA SER A 438 -4.62 -10.94 14.19
C SER A 438 -3.15 -11.37 14.05
N TRP A 439 -2.21 -10.42 14.17
CA TRP A 439 -0.78 -10.67 14.01
C TRP A 439 -0.08 -10.74 15.36
N MET A 440 0.76 -11.76 15.53
CA MET A 440 1.71 -11.84 16.62
C MET A 440 2.94 -11.03 16.25
N ILE A 441 3.41 -10.17 17.17
CA ILE A 441 4.49 -9.21 16.89
C ILE A 441 5.67 -9.46 17.84
N VAL A 442 6.86 -9.56 17.27
CA VAL A 442 8.14 -9.64 17.97
C VAL A 442 8.97 -8.41 17.60
N PRO A 443 8.99 -7.36 18.44
CA PRO A 443 9.71 -6.13 18.14
C PRO A 443 11.20 -6.21 18.53
N ASN A 444 11.97 -5.20 18.10
CA ASN A 444 13.33 -4.90 18.57
C ASN A 444 14.38 -6.00 18.30
N ILE A 445 14.24 -6.74 17.21
CA ILE A 445 15.21 -7.76 16.81
C ILE A 445 16.43 -7.06 16.19
N LYS A 446 17.64 -7.37 16.68
CA LYS A 446 18.90 -6.80 16.17
C LYS A 446 19.64 -7.72 15.20
N GLN A 447 19.23 -8.97 15.13
CA GLN A 447 19.83 -10.01 14.30
C GLN A 447 19.01 -10.15 13.00
N ASN A 448 19.59 -10.76 11.98
CA ASN A 448 18.91 -11.04 10.71
C ASN A 448 18.15 -12.37 10.71
N HIS A 449 17.86 -12.90 11.90
CA HIS A 449 17.08 -14.10 12.08
C HIS A 449 16.37 -14.07 13.43
N TYR A 450 15.30 -14.85 13.54
CA TYR A 450 14.59 -15.05 14.79
C TYR A 450 13.86 -16.39 14.80
N THR A 451 13.94 -17.09 15.93
CA THR A 451 13.22 -18.35 16.16
C THR A 451 11.94 -18.08 16.94
N VAL A 452 10.80 -18.33 16.30
CA VAL A 452 9.49 -18.33 16.95
C VAL A 452 9.23 -19.69 17.56
N HIS A 453 8.74 -19.72 18.80
CA HIS A 453 8.47 -20.92 19.58
C HIS A 453 6.97 -21.07 19.89
N GLY A 454 6.53 -22.30 20.17
CA GLY A 454 5.14 -22.57 20.58
C GLY A 454 4.15 -22.51 19.43
N LEU A 455 4.61 -22.74 18.20
CA LEU A 455 3.77 -22.82 17.02
C LEU A 455 3.00 -24.14 17.00
N GLN A 456 1.82 -24.14 16.37
CA GLN A 456 1.03 -25.35 16.16
C GLN A 456 1.73 -26.23 15.13
N SER A 457 1.79 -27.54 15.36
CA SER A 457 2.40 -28.50 14.44
C SER A 457 1.59 -28.67 13.16
N GLY A 458 2.26 -29.02 12.07
CA GLY A 458 1.63 -29.25 10.77
C GLY A 458 0.91 -28.02 10.18
N THR A 459 1.16 -26.82 10.71
CA THR A 459 0.40 -25.60 10.43
C THR A 459 1.21 -24.65 9.54
N ARG A 460 0.54 -24.02 8.58
CA ARG A 460 1.13 -23.00 7.70
C ARG A 460 1.01 -21.61 8.34
N TYR A 461 2.08 -20.83 8.29
CA TYR A 461 2.18 -19.49 8.85
C TYR A 461 2.64 -18.50 7.78
N ILE A 462 2.17 -17.26 7.89
CA ILE A 462 2.70 -16.12 7.14
C ILE A 462 3.63 -15.35 8.05
N PHE A 463 4.82 -15.03 7.57
CA PHE A 463 5.80 -14.18 8.25
C PHE A 463 6.06 -12.91 7.45
N LEU A 464 6.15 -11.78 8.14
CA LEU A 464 6.54 -10.49 7.62
C LEU A 464 7.65 -9.92 8.49
N VAL A 465 8.75 -9.48 7.86
CA VAL A 465 9.85 -8.81 8.55
C VAL A 465 9.78 -7.34 8.21
N LYS A 466 9.77 -6.50 9.23
CA LYS A 466 9.76 -5.05 9.08
C LYS A 466 11.10 -4.48 9.51
N ALA A 467 11.82 -3.86 8.58
CA ALA A 467 13.03 -3.11 8.88
C ALA A 467 12.63 -1.70 9.35
N ILE A 468 13.23 -1.23 10.44
CA ILE A 468 12.90 0.02 11.11
C ILE A 468 14.17 0.84 11.30
N ASN A 469 14.09 2.15 11.04
CA ASN A 469 15.07 3.14 11.43
C ASN A 469 14.38 4.45 11.86
N GLN A 470 15.16 5.52 12.07
CA GLN A 470 14.59 6.81 12.52
C GLN A 470 13.72 7.50 11.45
N ALA A 471 13.91 7.18 10.17
CA ALA A 471 13.16 7.77 9.06
C ALA A 471 11.87 7.00 8.75
N GLY A 472 11.70 5.79 9.28
CA GLY A 472 10.47 5.03 9.16
C GLY A 472 10.72 3.54 9.08
N SER A 473 9.87 2.84 8.34
CA SER A 473 9.94 1.39 8.21
C SER A 473 9.44 0.88 6.86
N ARG A 474 9.89 -0.32 6.50
CA ARG A 474 9.46 -1.07 5.32
C ARG A 474 9.30 -2.54 5.66
N ASN A 475 8.28 -3.16 5.08
CA ASN A 475 7.98 -4.58 5.27
C ASN A 475 8.58 -5.40 4.13
N SER A 476 9.00 -6.62 4.43
CA SER A 476 9.32 -7.65 3.45
C SER A 476 8.08 -8.07 2.68
N GLU A 477 8.29 -8.79 1.58
CA GLU A 477 7.25 -9.67 1.04
C GLU A 477 6.88 -10.75 2.06
N PRO A 478 5.62 -11.23 2.07
CA PRO A 478 5.18 -12.25 3.00
C PRO A 478 5.81 -13.61 2.67
N ALA A 479 6.50 -14.20 3.65
CA ALA A 479 7.06 -15.54 3.54
C ALA A 479 6.06 -16.57 4.09
N ARG A 480 5.89 -17.69 3.39
CA ARG A 480 4.96 -18.76 3.80
C ARG A 480 5.75 -19.95 4.29
N LEU A 481 5.78 -20.14 5.60
CA LEU A 481 6.55 -21.22 6.23
C LEU A 481 5.61 -22.17 6.96
N LYS A 482 5.98 -23.45 7.02
CA LYS A 482 5.15 -24.50 7.63
C LYS A 482 5.92 -25.18 8.76
N THR A 483 5.26 -25.45 9.89
CA THR A 483 5.80 -26.31 10.92
C THR A 483 5.73 -27.78 10.50
N ASN A 484 6.70 -28.57 10.94
CA ASN A 484 6.73 -30.00 10.65
C ASN A 484 5.61 -30.74 11.39
N SER A 485 5.40 -31.99 11.00
CA SER A 485 4.44 -32.88 11.66
C SER A 485 4.82 -33.10 13.13
N GLN A 486 3.82 -33.22 14.00
CA GLN A 486 4.05 -33.61 15.40
C GLN A 486 4.74 -34.99 15.47
N PRO A 487 5.94 -35.11 16.07
CA PRO A 487 6.60 -36.39 16.28
C PRO A 487 5.86 -37.21 17.32
N PHE A 488 5.82 -38.53 17.12
CA PHE A 488 5.17 -39.46 18.05
C PHE A 488 5.86 -40.81 18.11
N LYS A 489 5.54 -41.56 19.16
CA LYS A 489 6.04 -42.92 19.45
C LYS A 489 4.86 -43.87 19.69
N LEU A 490 5.11 -45.16 19.58
CA LEU A 490 4.16 -46.18 19.96
C LEU A 490 3.99 -46.20 21.48
N ASP A 491 2.75 -46.14 21.97
CA ASP A 491 2.44 -46.17 23.40
C ASP A 491 2.43 -47.63 23.93
N PRO A 492 3.37 -48.01 24.83
CA PRO A 492 3.41 -49.35 25.42
C PRO A 492 2.18 -49.71 26.28
N LYS A 493 1.46 -48.70 26.78
CA LYS A 493 0.23 -48.90 27.57
C LYS A 493 -0.94 -49.33 26.69
N MET A 494 -1.00 -48.80 25.47
CA MET A 494 -2.03 -49.13 24.48
C MET A 494 -1.67 -50.36 23.64
N ALA A 495 -0.41 -50.79 23.60
CA ALA A 495 0.06 -51.90 22.76
C ALA A 495 -0.40 -53.29 23.19
N HIS A 496 -0.74 -54.19 22.27
CA HIS A 496 -1.13 -55.57 22.59
C HIS A 496 -0.01 -56.32 23.34
N LYS A 497 -0.37 -57.20 24.29
CA LYS A 497 0.58 -57.92 25.17
C LYS A 497 1.62 -58.81 24.44
N LYS A 498 1.30 -59.25 23.23
CA LYS A 498 2.17 -60.03 22.33
C LYS A 498 3.05 -59.16 21.42
N LEU A 499 3.04 -57.84 21.61
CA LEU A 499 3.95 -56.93 20.92
C LEU A 499 5.12 -56.57 21.84
N LYS A 500 6.31 -56.58 21.26
CA LYS A 500 7.49 -55.96 21.82
C LYS A 500 7.71 -54.63 21.09
N ILE A 501 7.71 -53.55 21.85
CA ILE A 501 8.08 -52.22 21.36
C ILE A 501 9.57 -52.01 21.65
N SER A 502 10.30 -51.44 20.69
CA SER A 502 11.70 -51.07 20.83
C SER A 502 11.90 -49.98 21.88
N ASN A 503 13.12 -49.83 22.39
CA ASN A 503 13.43 -48.85 23.44
C ASN A 503 13.21 -47.40 23.00
N ASP A 504 13.39 -47.09 21.71
CA ASP A 504 13.12 -45.77 21.13
C ASP A 504 11.62 -45.49 20.93
N GLY A 505 10.77 -46.52 21.01
CA GLY A 505 9.33 -46.43 20.80
C GLY A 505 8.91 -46.38 19.33
N LEU A 506 9.81 -46.65 18.38
CA LEU A 506 9.57 -46.48 16.95
C LEU A 506 9.36 -47.79 16.19
N GLN A 507 9.61 -48.93 16.81
CA GLN A 507 9.44 -50.24 16.19
C GLN A 507 8.54 -51.12 17.05
N MET A 508 7.64 -51.86 16.40
CA MET A 508 6.93 -52.96 17.05
C MET A 508 7.16 -54.27 16.31
N GLU A 509 7.36 -55.32 17.08
CA GLU A 509 7.54 -56.68 16.60
C GLU A 509 6.65 -57.63 17.38
N LYS A 510 6.16 -58.66 16.70
CA LYS A 510 5.42 -59.73 17.37
C LYS A 510 6.39 -60.60 18.18
N ASP A 511 6.17 -60.68 19.48
CA ASP A 511 6.90 -61.56 20.39
C ASP A 511 6.07 -62.81 20.69
N GLU A 512 6.45 -63.94 20.07
CA GLU A 512 5.81 -65.23 20.27
C GLU A 512 6.06 -65.82 21.68
N SER A 513 7.05 -65.30 22.42
CA SER A 513 7.45 -65.78 23.74
C SER A 513 6.87 -64.99 24.92
N SER A 514 6.10 -63.92 24.64
CA SER A 514 5.58 -63.02 25.67
C SER A 514 4.53 -63.69 26.59
N LEU A 515 4.92 -63.90 27.85
CA LEU A 515 4.05 -64.33 28.97
C LEU A 515 3.55 -63.15 29.83
N LYS A 516 3.68 -61.90 29.35
CA LYS A 516 3.39 -60.70 30.15
C LYS A 516 1.89 -60.62 30.52
N LYS A 517 1.58 -60.77 31.81
CA LYS A 517 0.28 -60.44 32.41
C LYS A 517 0.28 -58.97 32.81
N SER A 518 -0.32 -58.12 31.99
CA SER A 518 -0.60 -56.72 32.33
C SER A 518 -1.99 -56.38 31.84
N HIS A 519 -2.89 -56.06 32.77
CA HIS A 519 -4.26 -55.63 32.49
C HIS A 519 -4.33 -54.11 32.55
N THR A 520 -4.07 -53.46 31.41
CA THR A 520 -4.45 -52.06 31.20
C THR A 520 -5.71 -52.03 30.34
N PRO A 521 -6.81 -51.38 30.78
CA PRO A 521 -8.08 -51.39 30.05
C PRO A 521 -8.00 -50.72 28.66
N GLU A 522 -7.04 -49.83 28.45
CA GLU A 522 -6.80 -49.14 27.17
C GLU A 522 -6.02 -49.99 26.14
N ARG A 523 -5.62 -51.22 26.50
CA ARG A 523 -4.78 -52.10 25.68
C ARG A 523 -5.56 -52.81 24.58
N PHE A 524 -4.96 -52.97 23.40
CA PHE A 524 -5.45 -53.93 22.42
C PHE A 524 -5.49 -55.36 23.01
N SER A 525 -6.64 -56.02 22.86
CA SER A 525 -6.94 -57.33 23.45
C SER A 525 -7.45 -58.35 22.44
N GLY A 526 -7.56 -57.96 21.16
CA GLY A 526 -8.08 -58.81 20.09
C GLY A 526 -7.29 -60.12 19.90
N THR A 527 -8.03 -61.21 19.68
CA THR A 527 -7.45 -62.45 19.17
C THR A 527 -7.38 -62.33 17.64
N GLY A 528 -6.23 -62.59 17.01
CA GLY A 528 -6.14 -62.41 15.55
C GLY A 528 -5.54 -61.07 15.09
N CYS A 529 -5.27 -60.11 15.98
CA CYS A 529 -4.80 -58.77 15.63
C CYS A 529 -3.94 -58.17 16.75
N TYR A 530 -2.69 -57.82 16.46
CA TYR A 530 -1.79 -57.26 17.47
C TYR A 530 -1.61 -55.77 17.19
N GLY A 531 -2.39 -54.94 17.90
CA GLY A 531 -2.43 -53.49 17.70
C GLY A 531 -1.57 -52.68 18.65
N ALA A 532 -1.16 -51.50 18.21
CA ALA A 532 -0.59 -50.43 19.00
C ALA A 532 -1.12 -49.07 18.49
N ALA A 533 -1.09 -48.05 19.35
CA ALA A 533 -1.46 -46.68 19.01
C ALA A 533 -0.28 -45.75 19.27
N GLY A 534 -0.26 -44.62 18.58
CA GLY A 534 0.63 -43.51 18.90
C GLY A 534 0.31 -42.92 20.27
N ASN A 535 1.31 -42.30 20.90
CA ASN A 535 1.20 -41.62 22.18
C ASN A 535 0.67 -40.17 22.09
N ILE A 536 0.28 -39.73 20.90
CA ILE A 536 -0.30 -38.39 20.65
C ILE A 536 -1.71 -38.52 20.07
N PHE A 537 -2.48 -37.45 20.24
CA PHE A 537 -3.73 -37.22 19.55
C PHE A 537 -3.59 -35.94 18.73
N ILE A 538 -4.02 -35.98 17.48
CA ILE A 538 -3.96 -34.89 16.51
C ILE A 538 -5.38 -34.37 16.32
N ASP A 539 -5.55 -33.06 16.44
CA ASP A 539 -6.83 -32.35 16.42
C ASP A 539 -6.82 -31.07 15.55
N SER A 540 -5.72 -30.81 14.85
CA SER A 540 -5.57 -29.70 13.89
C SER A 540 -4.35 -29.96 13.00
N GLY A 541 -4.25 -29.24 11.89
CA GLY A 541 -3.04 -29.20 11.06
C GLY A 541 -2.90 -30.37 10.07
N CYS A 542 -1.80 -30.33 9.33
CA CYS A 542 -1.45 -31.29 8.29
C CYS A 542 -0.19 -32.07 8.68
N HIS A 543 -0.36 -33.37 8.95
CA HIS A 543 0.66 -34.25 9.52
C HIS A 543 1.00 -35.40 8.57
N TYR A 544 2.29 -35.64 8.38
CA TYR A 544 2.83 -36.72 7.57
C TYR A 544 3.73 -37.65 8.40
N TRP A 545 3.59 -38.95 8.19
CA TRP A 545 4.50 -39.96 8.72
C TRP A 545 4.62 -41.13 7.75
N GLU A 546 5.73 -41.84 7.84
CA GLU A 546 5.98 -43.04 7.03
C GLU A 546 6.06 -44.28 7.92
N VAL A 547 5.65 -45.42 7.36
CA VAL A 547 5.75 -46.71 8.02
C VAL A 547 6.51 -47.66 7.13
N VAL A 548 7.64 -48.16 7.62
CA VAL A 548 8.43 -49.19 6.97
C VAL A 548 7.86 -50.54 7.38
N VAL A 549 7.24 -51.23 6.42
CA VAL A 549 6.51 -52.49 6.64
C VAL A 549 7.37 -53.75 6.50
N GLY A 550 8.65 -53.58 6.13
CA GLY A 550 9.61 -54.67 6.04
C GLY A 550 9.14 -55.77 5.09
N SER A 551 9.02 -57.00 5.61
CA SER A 551 8.46 -58.14 4.87
C SER A 551 7.12 -58.61 5.45
N SER A 552 6.46 -57.79 6.27
CA SER A 552 5.14 -58.11 6.83
C SER A 552 4.11 -58.21 5.71
N THR A 553 3.30 -59.26 5.74
CA THR A 553 2.27 -59.52 4.72
C THR A 553 0.86 -59.31 5.26
N TRP A 554 0.74 -58.99 6.54
CA TRP A 554 -0.53 -58.83 7.24
C TRP A 554 -0.42 -57.69 8.25
N TYR A 555 -0.90 -56.52 7.85
CA TYR A 555 -0.89 -55.30 8.66
C TYR A 555 -2.07 -54.37 8.30
N ALA A 556 -2.39 -53.47 9.22
CA ALA A 556 -3.23 -52.31 8.94
C ALA A 556 -2.64 -51.07 9.63
N ILE A 557 -2.65 -49.94 8.92
CA ILE A 557 -2.00 -48.68 9.28
C ILE A 557 -2.95 -47.54 8.95
N GLY A 558 -3.14 -46.60 9.86
CA GLY A 558 -3.93 -45.41 9.59
C GLY A 558 -4.19 -44.62 10.86
N VAL A 559 -5.41 -44.11 11.02
CA VAL A 559 -5.82 -43.31 12.19
C VAL A 559 -7.10 -43.85 12.81
N ALA A 560 -7.28 -43.58 14.09
CA ALA A 560 -8.49 -43.95 14.82
C ALA A 560 -8.81 -42.96 15.94
N TYR A 561 -10.08 -42.85 16.31
CA TYR A 561 -10.46 -42.16 17.53
C TYR A 561 -10.04 -42.95 18.78
N LYS A 562 -9.90 -42.26 19.92
CA LYS A 562 -9.63 -42.90 21.22
C LYS A 562 -10.68 -43.97 21.56
N SER A 563 -11.94 -43.72 21.19
CA SER A 563 -13.09 -44.60 21.41
C SER A 563 -13.12 -45.85 20.53
N ALA A 564 -12.21 -45.98 19.55
CA ALA A 564 -12.20 -47.12 18.65
C ALA A 564 -12.01 -48.45 19.43
N PRO A 565 -12.88 -49.45 19.20
CA PRO A 565 -12.78 -50.78 19.80
C PRO A 565 -11.39 -51.39 19.70
N LYS A 566 -10.90 -51.92 20.83
CA LYS A 566 -9.53 -52.48 20.97
C LYS A 566 -9.48 -54.02 20.93
N ASN A 567 -10.64 -54.66 20.81
CA ASN A 567 -10.82 -56.11 20.77
C ASN A 567 -11.02 -56.68 19.35
N GLU A 568 -11.06 -55.83 18.32
CA GLU A 568 -11.26 -56.20 16.91
C GLU A 568 -10.19 -55.59 15.99
N TRP A 569 -10.22 -55.95 14.70
CA TRP A 569 -9.34 -55.37 13.68
C TRP A 569 -9.69 -53.89 13.44
N ILE A 570 -8.68 -53.03 13.38
CA ILE A 570 -8.84 -51.63 12.94
C ILE A 570 -9.36 -51.57 11.50
N GLY A 571 -10.26 -50.63 11.22
CA GLY A 571 -11.00 -50.50 9.95
C GLY A 571 -12.36 -51.21 9.91
N LYS A 572 -12.68 -52.09 10.89
CA LYS A 572 -14.00 -52.76 10.97
C LYS A 572 -15.10 -51.92 11.60
N ASN A 573 -14.75 -50.90 12.37
CA ASN A 573 -15.69 -49.95 12.98
C ASN A 573 -15.70 -48.61 12.26
N SER A 574 -16.67 -47.76 12.63
CA SER A 574 -16.81 -46.39 12.14
C SER A 574 -15.81 -45.40 12.74
N SER A 575 -14.95 -45.84 13.66
CA SER A 575 -14.01 -44.97 14.40
C SER A 575 -12.55 -45.14 13.96
N SER A 576 -12.30 -45.81 12.83
CA SER A 576 -10.97 -46.06 12.28
C SER A 576 -10.96 -46.07 10.76
N TRP A 577 -9.87 -45.55 10.18
CA TRP A 577 -9.62 -45.45 8.74
C TRP A 577 -8.20 -45.94 8.47
N VAL A 578 -8.07 -47.01 7.70
CA VAL A 578 -6.79 -47.71 7.59
C VAL A 578 -6.53 -48.23 6.19
N PHE A 579 -5.27 -48.17 5.79
CA PHE A 579 -4.70 -48.93 4.70
C PHE A 579 -4.18 -50.27 5.24
N SER A 580 -4.46 -51.36 4.55
CA SER A 580 -4.14 -52.70 5.01
C SER A 580 -3.57 -53.58 3.92
N ARG A 581 -2.70 -54.50 4.31
CA ARG A 581 -2.26 -55.62 3.47
C ARG A 581 -2.77 -56.92 4.05
N CYS A 582 -3.40 -57.73 3.21
CA CYS A 582 -3.82 -59.09 3.52
C CYS A 582 -3.20 -60.03 2.49
N ASN A 583 -2.06 -60.61 2.86
CA ASN A 583 -1.23 -61.42 1.97
C ASN A 583 -0.75 -60.62 0.73
N ASN A 584 -1.35 -60.85 -0.43
CA ASN A 584 -1.02 -60.17 -1.68
C ASN A 584 -2.00 -59.03 -2.03
N ASN A 585 -3.10 -58.90 -1.27
CA ASN A 585 -4.11 -57.89 -1.52
C ASN A 585 -3.83 -56.66 -0.66
N PHE A 586 -3.89 -55.49 -1.29
CA PHE A 586 -3.87 -54.20 -0.60
C PHE A 586 -5.27 -53.62 -0.64
N VAL A 587 -5.76 -53.22 0.53
CA VAL A 587 -7.11 -52.68 0.67
C VAL A 587 -7.10 -51.50 1.61
N VAL A 588 -8.02 -50.58 1.40
CA VAL A 588 -8.39 -49.58 2.40
C VAL A 588 -9.68 -50.00 3.08
N ARG A 589 -9.77 -49.77 4.40
CA ARG A 589 -10.87 -50.23 5.24
C ARG A 589 -11.41 -49.14 6.14
N HIS A 590 -12.72 -49.06 6.20
CA HIS A 590 -13.47 -48.23 7.15
C HIS A 590 -14.89 -48.78 7.31
N ASN A 591 -15.40 -48.82 8.55
CA ASN A 591 -16.79 -49.22 8.85
C ASN A 591 -17.20 -50.55 8.19
N ASN A 592 -16.31 -51.54 8.25
CA ASN A 592 -16.48 -52.88 7.68
C ASN A 592 -16.65 -52.91 6.14
N LYS A 593 -16.32 -51.81 5.46
CA LYS A 593 -16.21 -51.73 4.00
C LYS A 593 -14.75 -51.84 3.61
N GLU A 594 -14.46 -52.62 2.58
CA GLU A 594 -13.12 -52.79 2.03
C GLU A 594 -13.12 -52.39 0.55
N MET A 595 -12.08 -51.69 0.11
CA MET A 595 -11.84 -51.36 -1.30
C MET A 595 -10.42 -51.79 -1.67
N LEU A 596 -10.27 -52.52 -2.77
CA LEU A 596 -8.97 -52.91 -3.29
C LEU A 596 -8.23 -51.69 -3.84
N VAL A 597 -6.92 -51.65 -3.58
CA VAL A 597 -6.02 -50.62 -4.09
C VAL A 597 -4.90 -51.29 -4.87
N GLU A 598 -4.62 -50.79 -6.06
CA GLU A 598 -3.51 -51.26 -6.87
C GLU A 598 -2.20 -50.73 -6.32
N VAL A 599 -1.30 -51.64 -5.95
CA VAL A 599 -0.03 -51.30 -5.29
C VAL A 599 1.06 -52.20 -5.83
N HIS A 600 2.26 -51.65 -5.98
CA HIS A 600 3.41 -52.44 -6.41
C HIS A 600 3.70 -53.58 -5.40
N PRO A 601 3.83 -54.86 -5.83
CA PRO A 601 3.98 -56.00 -4.92
C PRO A 601 5.18 -55.92 -3.96
N GLN A 602 6.20 -55.14 -4.35
CA GLN A 602 7.42 -54.93 -3.59
C GLN A 602 7.38 -53.69 -2.68
N MET A 603 6.22 -53.03 -2.50
CA MET A 603 6.10 -51.89 -1.60
C MET A 603 6.54 -52.26 -0.18
N LYS A 604 7.52 -51.52 0.33
CA LYS A 604 8.10 -51.71 1.68
C LYS A 604 7.82 -50.53 2.61
N ARG A 605 7.23 -49.46 2.09
CA ARG A 605 6.99 -48.22 2.81
C ARG A 605 5.62 -47.66 2.44
N LEU A 606 4.92 -47.14 3.43
CA LEU A 606 3.63 -46.47 3.27
C LEU A 606 3.73 -45.07 3.88
N GLY A 607 3.42 -44.04 3.10
CA GLY A 607 3.23 -42.68 3.58
C GLY A 607 1.78 -42.46 4.00
N VAL A 608 1.58 -41.78 5.12
CA VAL A 608 0.25 -41.40 5.62
C VAL A 608 0.24 -39.90 5.83
N LEU A 609 -0.69 -39.22 5.18
CA LEU A 609 -0.93 -37.79 5.30
C LEU A 609 -2.31 -37.57 5.92
N LEU A 610 -2.34 -37.02 7.12
CA LEU A 610 -3.55 -36.55 7.78
C LEU A 610 -3.63 -35.03 7.61
N ASP A 611 -4.56 -34.56 6.79
CA ASP A 611 -4.94 -33.17 6.73
C ASP A 611 -6.21 -32.99 7.56
N TYR A 612 -6.03 -32.69 8.85
CA TYR A 612 -7.15 -32.58 9.78
C TYR A 612 -8.02 -31.37 9.44
N ASP A 613 -7.39 -30.25 9.04
CA ASP A 613 -8.06 -28.99 8.75
C ASP A 613 -8.94 -29.09 7.49
N ASN A 614 -8.48 -29.83 6.47
CA ASN A 614 -9.24 -30.08 5.25
C ASN A 614 -10.02 -31.40 5.25
N ASN A 615 -10.15 -32.07 6.41
CA ASN A 615 -10.95 -33.29 6.54
C ASN A 615 -10.51 -34.45 5.61
N ALA A 616 -9.21 -34.62 5.39
CA ALA A 616 -8.69 -35.64 4.47
C ALA A 616 -7.63 -36.54 5.12
N LEU A 617 -7.70 -37.85 4.82
CA LEU A 617 -6.66 -38.83 5.16
C LEU A 617 -6.19 -39.54 3.90
N SER A 618 -4.95 -39.29 3.49
CA SER A 618 -4.38 -39.79 2.25
C SER A 618 -3.23 -40.78 2.49
N PHE A 619 -3.13 -41.78 1.63
CA PHE A 619 -2.09 -42.80 1.64
C PHE A 619 -1.27 -42.76 0.37
N TYR A 620 0.05 -42.89 0.51
CA TYR A 620 1.00 -42.78 -0.58
C TYR A 620 2.01 -43.94 -0.56
N ASP A 621 2.52 -44.32 -1.72
CA ASP A 621 3.78 -45.05 -1.86
C ASP A 621 4.91 -44.03 -2.04
N PRO A 622 5.71 -43.73 -0.99
CA PRO A 622 6.70 -42.67 -1.06
C PRO A 622 7.85 -42.99 -2.01
N ALA A 623 8.13 -44.28 -2.27
CA ALA A 623 9.24 -44.69 -3.14
C ALA A 623 8.95 -44.42 -4.61
N ASN A 624 7.66 -44.44 -4.99
CA ASN A 624 7.21 -44.21 -6.36
C ASN A 624 6.45 -42.87 -6.51
N SER A 625 6.38 -42.06 -5.44
CA SER A 625 5.58 -40.83 -5.37
C SER A 625 4.13 -41.04 -5.84
N LEU A 626 3.56 -42.21 -5.55
CA LEU A 626 2.25 -42.62 -6.05
C LEU A 626 1.19 -42.40 -4.98
N HIS A 627 0.13 -41.65 -5.30
CA HIS A 627 -1.08 -41.59 -4.50
C HIS A 627 -1.83 -42.92 -4.58
N LEU A 628 -2.20 -43.46 -3.42
CA LEU A 628 -2.89 -44.76 -3.32
C LEU A 628 -4.38 -44.58 -3.06
N HIS A 629 -4.75 -43.74 -2.09
CA HIS A 629 -6.14 -43.49 -1.72
C HIS A 629 -6.29 -42.28 -0.80
N THR A 630 -7.44 -41.63 -0.84
CA THR A 630 -7.86 -40.60 0.12
C THR A 630 -9.24 -40.91 0.69
N PHE A 631 -9.35 -40.86 2.02
CA PHE A 631 -10.63 -40.77 2.70
C PHE A 631 -10.96 -39.30 2.95
N GLU A 632 -12.14 -38.88 2.51
CA GLU A 632 -12.79 -37.65 2.99
C GLU A 632 -13.49 -37.97 4.31
N VAL A 633 -13.02 -37.37 5.40
CA VAL A 633 -13.42 -37.67 6.78
C VAL A 633 -13.70 -36.38 7.53
N SER A 634 -14.96 -36.15 7.89
CA SER A 634 -15.32 -35.09 8.83
C SER A 634 -14.88 -35.49 10.24
N PHE A 635 -13.68 -35.07 10.64
CA PHE A 635 -13.16 -35.39 11.97
C PHE A 635 -13.92 -34.62 13.04
N ILE A 636 -14.50 -35.34 14.00
CA ILE A 636 -15.28 -34.75 15.11
C ILE A 636 -14.55 -34.79 16.45
N LEU A 637 -13.46 -35.56 16.53
CA LEU A 637 -12.67 -35.77 17.72
C LEU A 637 -11.19 -35.92 17.34
N PRO A 638 -10.25 -35.69 18.26
CA PRO A 638 -8.84 -35.96 18.04
C PRO A 638 -8.60 -37.42 17.61
N VAL A 639 -7.76 -37.61 16.60
CA VAL A 639 -7.37 -38.93 16.08
C VAL A 639 -5.96 -39.28 16.51
N CYS A 640 -5.67 -40.57 16.71
CA CYS A 640 -4.32 -41.05 16.92
C CYS A 640 -3.86 -41.96 15.77
N PRO A 641 -2.56 -41.91 15.40
CA PRO A 641 -1.98 -42.91 14.53
C PRO A 641 -2.16 -44.31 15.13
N THR A 642 -2.61 -45.27 14.33
CA THR A 642 -2.88 -46.64 14.80
C THR A 642 -2.30 -47.68 13.85
N PHE A 643 -1.80 -48.76 14.43
CA PHE A 643 -1.04 -49.78 13.73
C PHE A 643 -1.43 -51.15 14.23
N THR A 644 -1.59 -52.11 13.33
CA THR A 644 -1.75 -53.53 13.68
C THR A 644 -0.89 -54.40 12.79
N ILE A 645 -0.36 -55.48 13.38
CA ILE A 645 0.34 -56.54 12.66
C ILE A 645 -0.17 -57.92 13.04
N TRP A 646 0.04 -58.86 12.13
CA TRP A 646 -0.08 -60.29 12.41
C TRP A 646 1.27 -61.00 12.43
N ASN A 647 2.22 -60.55 11.61
CA ASN A 647 3.55 -61.15 11.49
C ASN A 647 4.66 -60.10 11.39
N LYS A 648 5.85 -60.51 11.84
CA LYS A 648 7.13 -59.77 11.72
C LYS A 648 7.10 -58.44 12.51
N SER A 649 7.50 -57.34 11.88
CA SER A 649 7.65 -56.04 12.53
C SER A 649 7.28 -54.87 11.61
N LEU A 650 6.99 -53.72 12.23
CA LEU A 650 6.83 -52.42 11.58
C LEU A 650 7.73 -51.39 12.28
N MET A 651 8.21 -50.42 11.52
CA MET A 651 8.93 -49.26 12.03
C MET A 651 8.24 -47.96 11.58
N ILE A 652 8.05 -47.02 12.49
CA ILE A 652 7.45 -45.71 12.23
C ILE A 652 8.54 -44.65 12.07
N LEU A 653 8.34 -43.77 11.09
CA LEU A 653 9.13 -42.55 10.86
C LEU A 653 8.17 -41.37 11.04
N SER A 654 8.15 -40.80 12.25
CA SER A 654 7.25 -39.71 12.62
C SER A 654 7.97 -38.36 12.59
N GLY A 655 7.21 -37.26 12.60
CA GLY A 655 7.77 -35.91 12.59
C GLY A 655 8.36 -35.46 11.26
N LEU A 656 8.01 -36.16 10.17
CA LEU A 656 8.51 -35.85 8.83
C LEU A 656 7.83 -34.59 8.27
N PRO A 657 8.53 -33.76 7.49
CA PRO A 657 7.88 -32.75 6.67
C PRO A 657 7.00 -33.45 5.63
N ALA A 658 5.90 -32.78 5.21
CA ALA A 658 5.12 -33.27 4.09
C ALA A 658 6.00 -33.22 2.81
N PRO A 659 6.11 -34.31 2.03
CA PRO A 659 6.90 -34.32 0.81
C PRO A 659 6.42 -33.29 -0.23
N ASP A 660 7.34 -32.68 -0.95
CA ASP A 660 7.06 -31.65 -1.97
C ASP A 660 6.08 -32.13 -3.08
N PHE A 661 6.03 -33.44 -3.37
CA PHE A 661 5.10 -34.00 -4.34
C PHE A 661 3.63 -34.02 -3.89
N ILE A 662 3.38 -33.74 -2.61
CA ILE A 662 2.04 -33.69 -2.01
C ILE A 662 1.44 -32.26 -2.10
N ASP A 663 2.26 -31.21 -2.23
CA ASP A 663 1.85 -29.80 -2.15
C ASP A 663 1.21 -29.22 -3.44
N TYR A 664 0.48 -30.02 -4.22
CA TYR A 664 -0.34 -29.51 -5.35
C TYR A 664 -1.83 -29.74 -5.10
N PRO A 665 -2.59 -28.66 -4.86
CA PRO A 665 -3.33 -28.05 -5.97
C PRO A 665 -3.51 -26.52 -5.82
N GLU A 666 -2.52 -25.69 -6.14
CA GLU A 666 -2.72 -24.23 -6.28
C GLU A 666 -2.20 -23.64 -7.61
N GLN A 667 -1.49 -24.41 -8.45
CA GLN A 667 -1.01 -23.90 -9.75
C GLN A 667 -2.05 -23.90 -10.88
N GLN A 668 -3.34 -24.13 -10.62
CA GLN A 668 -4.40 -24.06 -11.65
C GLN A 668 -5.34 -22.86 -11.56
N GLU A 669 -5.18 -21.96 -10.59
CA GLU A 669 -5.90 -20.68 -10.57
C GLU A 669 -4.93 -19.49 -10.57
N CYS A 670 -4.29 -19.27 -11.72
CA CYS A 670 -3.92 -17.93 -12.23
C CYS A 670 -3.28 -18.05 -13.61
N ASN A 671 -3.98 -18.67 -14.56
CA ASN A 671 -3.80 -18.36 -15.98
C ASN A 671 -5.03 -17.57 -16.45
N CYS A 672 -5.25 -16.42 -15.81
CA CYS A 672 -5.97 -15.33 -16.47
C CYS A 672 -5.06 -14.84 -17.59
N ARG A 673 -5.22 -15.45 -18.77
CA ARG A 673 -4.79 -14.84 -20.03
C ARG A 673 -5.25 -13.38 -20.01
N PRO A 674 -4.39 -12.40 -20.33
CA PRO A 674 -4.89 -11.10 -20.73
C PRO A 674 -5.82 -11.36 -21.93
N GLN A 675 -7.09 -11.00 -21.81
CA GLN A 675 -7.92 -10.84 -23.00
C GLN A 675 -7.28 -9.74 -23.83
N GLU A 676 -6.51 -10.14 -24.84
CA GLU A 676 -6.19 -9.28 -25.97
C GLU A 676 -7.52 -8.84 -26.60
N SER A 677 -7.85 -7.57 -26.42
CA SER A 677 -8.83 -6.90 -27.26
C SER A 677 -8.26 -6.86 -28.70
N PRO A 678 -8.99 -7.32 -29.72
CA PRO A 678 -8.58 -7.14 -31.10
C PRO A 678 -8.78 -5.67 -31.50
N TYR A 679 -7.97 -5.19 -32.44
CA TYR A 679 -7.87 -3.82 -32.97
C TYR A 679 -7.00 -2.86 -32.17
N VAL A 680 -5.69 -2.83 -32.47
CA VAL A 680 -5.10 -1.80 -33.36
C VAL A 680 -3.86 -2.40 -34.05
N SER A 681 -3.93 -2.54 -35.37
CA SER A 681 -2.80 -2.88 -36.22
C SER A 681 -2.08 -1.59 -36.64
N GLY A 682 -0.77 -1.53 -36.38
CA GLY A 682 0.23 -1.16 -37.40
C GLY A 682 0.55 0.32 -37.60
N MET A 683 1.74 0.72 -37.14
CA MET A 683 2.80 1.38 -37.93
C MET A 683 4.03 1.56 -37.02
N LYS A 684 4.99 0.62 -37.09
CA LYS A 684 6.28 0.73 -37.77
C LYS A 684 7.18 1.87 -37.27
N ALA A 685 8.26 1.48 -36.61
CA ALA A 685 9.47 2.26 -36.44
C ALA A 685 10.20 2.47 -37.79
N CYS A 686 10.80 3.65 -37.98
CA CYS A 686 12.15 3.82 -38.50
C CYS A 686 12.59 5.30 -38.49
N HIS A 687 13.78 5.51 -37.91
CA HIS A 687 14.68 6.68 -37.89
C HIS A 687 14.38 7.85 -36.96
#